data_AF-A0A662X025-F1
#
_entry.id   AF-A0A662X025-F1
#
_cell.length_a   1.000
_cell.length_b   1.000
_cell.length_c   1.000
_cell.angle_alpha   90.00
_cell.angle_beta   90.00
_cell.angle_gamma   90.00
#
_symmetry.space_group_name_H-M   'P 1'
#
loop_
_entity.id
_entity.type
_entity.pdbx_description
1 polymer ?
#
loop_
_entity_poly.entity_id
_entity_poly.type
_entity_poly.pdbx_seq_one_letter_code
_entity_poly.pdbx_strand_id
1 'polypeptide(L)'
;MRTLWINVRDLSRIPRFDAMRARVSGVREEMLMMDHLAFGGGSGSPRSEPVSAAEDAASWSPSHLRLLYLLSRFATYPNSNDEEEKWLRSLPLQVMVYEAIVHGLLAFDYSPVCTSIVKDGQSRRLWLNVSHDARAAIDDLRERELVKALKTCSEDFQPSTAYQVTARASAVLESLPYRDKQRVDSFLASPETPPPTPRGSPDTPPVLSSTSAAPSGLILAENALLKITYDAEKGQFRLRRSDGSVYVSRVTEIEEVSYVSSPTAANSSIHDAELSFAIVLENVRVMVGEWIPFGPNQIVSLNDRLGSLERCQGGLFTSELDDAPTSTSLHVSPGLTKIAIVDFEFDSFTNFEADIHAPIEEGVVQIESFGMHLHGDGSIVYGMVIEATMDRPADFLCVDHLARLLVDVDLDSSKIINDLLSPHQRGLLDILFMNDTSSRNKFALLTASGISPKLPARAYLDRGEKENELKQVLGEIHSVHDIGRDDKLLVGREGMLLAGPNANRHEPLLVAHLELLSRELVVRFFFKRTFILGDLLARARCYMTSFEMNPEALEEMRHSVSRCAHDLVLLEEILELLRESLRSLAHTLPTRPTPAEDDSTGGGAALYDHLQLRKTHVDLEMRCKDLAKLLRGFRAKLKQVQSQNGTMAKTMLEGLVLGVERNMAVLGEVTRTSQKSFSGSFDVLLALFVGLLAFEMLDRITDGNLLGMDGAAVPAMQWANEMLIQHFVVYPGLWLMLDLLWMLLAALLLRAAVRVATRRLSRTQRVGYECKASGYWSRDNGKHENYRLPKSSHGVSLCQCSKRHADRQGGVVRTGGVAKV
;
A
#
# COMPACT_ATOMS: atom_id res chain seq x y z
N MET A 1 46.88 26.90 -24.89
CA MET A 1 47.15 28.36 -25.01
C MET A 1 45.82 29.10 -25.01
N ARG A 2 45.72 30.17 -24.21
CA ARG A 2 44.58 31.08 -23.97
C ARG A 2 43.48 30.62 -23.00
N THR A 3 43.75 30.92 -21.74
CA THR A 3 42.83 31.23 -20.64
C THR A 3 41.97 32.47 -20.91
N LEU A 4 40.72 32.47 -20.45
CA LEU A 4 40.04 33.69 -19.98
C LEU A 4 38.99 33.35 -18.90
N TRP A 5 39.24 33.88 -17.71
CA TRP A 5 38.33 34.00 -16.57
C TRP A 5 37.45 35.25 -16.75
N ILE A 6 36.25 35.25 -16.12
CA ILE A 6 35.53 36.33 -15.40
C ILE A 6 34.03 35.94 -15.44
N ASN A 7 33.40 35.48 -14.35
CA ASN A 7 33.00 36.07 -13.06
C ASN A 7 31.55 36.61 -13.04
N VAL A 8 30.85 36.09 -12.04
CA VAL A 8 29.48 36.30 -11.58
C VAL A 8 29.22 37.77 -11.25
N ARG A 9 28.21 38.38 -11.88
CA ARG A 9 27.30 39.41 -11.34
C ARG A 9 26.38 39.92 -12.45
N ASP A 10 25.14 39.46 -12.46
CA ASP A 10 23.97 40.31 -12.74
C ASP A 10 22.70 39.58 -12.31
N LEU A 11 22.49 39.65 -10.99
CA LEU A 11 21.32 39.20 -10.25
C LEU A 11 20.50 40.45 -9.91
N SER A 12 19.76 40.98 -10.89
CA SER A 12 18.76 42.03 -10.65
C SER A 12 17.87 42.26 -11.86
N ARG A 13 16.96 41.31 -12.13
CA ARG A 13 15.67 41.57 -12.82
C ARG A 13 14.77 40.35 -12.67
N ILE A 14 14.08 40.28 -11.54
CA ILE A 14 12.83 39.53 -11.37
C ILE A 14 11.70 40.51 -11.70
N PRO A 15 10.66 40.08 -12.41
CA PRO A 15 9.33 40.19 -11.85
C PRO A 15 8.66 38.82 -11.71
N ARG A 16 7.79 38.74 -10.71
CA ARG A 16 7.10 37.55 -10.22
C ARG A 16 6.18 36.95 -11.28
N PHE A 17 6.03 35.62 -11.25
CA PHE A 17 5.05 34.88 -12.04
C PHE A 17 4.05 34.19 -11.13
N ASP A 18 2.82 34.70 -11.12
CA ASP A 18 1.61 33.96 -10.77
C ASP A 18 1.05 33.26 -12.02
N ALA A 19 0.54 32.05 -11.80
CA ALA A 19 -0.35 31.21 -12.61
C ALA A 19 -0.62 31.58 -14.09
N MET A 20 -0.12 30.76 -15.02
CA MET A 20 -0.89 30.41 -16.24
C MET A 20 -0.38 29.11 -16.89
N ARG A 21 -1.36 28.28 -17.31
CA ARG A 21 -1.23 27.03 -18.08
C ARG A 21 -0.30 27.18 -19.29
N ALA A 22 0.72 26.34 -19.37
CA ALA A 22 1.50 26.16 -20.59
C ALA A 22 1.02 24.91 -21.34
N ARG A 23 0.46 25.16 -22.53
CA ARG A 23 0.30 24.21 -23.63
C ARG A 23 1.66 23.60 -23.99
N VAL A 24 1.73 22.29 -24.13
CA VAL A 24 2.80 21.62 -24.88
C VAL A 24 2.20 21.16 -26.21
N SER A 25 2.56 21.88 -27.26
CA SER A 25 2.38 21.49 -28.66
C SER A 25 3.63 20.74 -29.13
N GLY A 26 3.45 19.68 -29.92
CA GLY A 26 4.50 19.24 -30.84
C GLY A 26 4.55 17.73 -31.12
N VAL A 27 3.53 17.16 -31.76
CA VAL A 27 3.75 16.05 -32.70
C VAL A 27 3.22 16.51 -34.05
N ARG A 28 4.12 16.44 -35.03
CA ARG A 28 4.00 16.94 -36.39
C ARG A 28 3.22 15.91 -37.21
N GLU A 29 2.04 16.30 -37.69
CA GLU A 29 1.41 15.74 -38.87
C GLU A 29 2.17 16.25 -40.10
N GLU A 30 2.51 15.36 -41.03
CA GLU A 30 2.52 15.61 -42.48
C GLU A 30 2.98 14.32 -43.18
N MET A 31 2.03 13.56 -43.74
CA MET A 31 2.11 13.01 -45.11
C MET A 31 0.79 12.34 -45.49
N LEU A 32 -0.25 13.16 -45.71
CA LEU A 32 -1.35 12.85 -46.63
C LEU A 32 -1.62 14.15 -47.41
N MET A 33 -1.08 14.21 -48.63
CA MET A 33 -1.35 15.27 -49.61
C MET A 33 -1.83 14.59 -50.90
N MET A 34 -2.69 15.34 -51.63
CA MET A 34 -3.43 15.04 -52.87
C MET A 34 -4.85 14.52 -52.59
N ASP A 35 -5.95 15.22 -52.87
CA ASP A 35 -6.19 16.34 -53.80
C ASP A 35 -7.25 17.32 -53.26
N HIS A 36 -6.94 18.62 -53.30
CA HIS A 36 -7.92 19.69 -53.23
C HIS A 36 -7.81 20.53 -54.50
N LEU A 37 -8.77 20.40 -55.40
CA LEU A 37 -9.11 21.47 -56.34
C LEU A 37 -10.63 21.59 -56.52
N ALA A 38 -11.06 22.83 -56.30
CA ALA A 38 -12.28 23.49 -56.78
C ALA A 38 -13.53 23.52 -55.87
N PHE A 39 -14.09 24.74 -55.81
CA PHE A 39 -15.34 25.23 -55.18
C PHE A 39 -15.26 25.46 -53.66
N GLY A 40 -15.32 26.70 -53.15
CA GLY A 40 -16.14 27.83 -53.60
C GLY A 40 -17.33 27.93 -52.63
N GLY A 41 -17.30 28.92 -51.74
CA GLY A 41 -18.14 29.00 -50.54
C GLY A 41 -19.65 28.93 -50.77
N GLY A 42 -20.30 28.19 -49.87
CA GLY A 42 -21.75 28.18 -49.65
C GLY A 42 -22.02 27.66 -48.25
N SER A 43 -22.62 28.50 -47.41
CA SER A 43 -23.04 28.19 -46.04
C SER A 43 -24.05 27.05 -46.02
N GLY A 44 -23.70 25.92 -45.38
CA GLY A 44 -24.62 24.81 -45.14
C GLY A 44 -23.98 23.81 -44.19
N SER A 45 -24.26 23.94 -42.89
CA SER A 45 -24.03 22.86 -41.93
C SER A 45 -24.96 21.69 -42.30
N PRO A 46 -24.48 20.44 -42.46
CA PRO A 46 -25.37 19.31 -42.54
C PRO A 46 -25.96 19.08 -41.15
N ARG A 47 -27.21 19.53 -40.97
CA ARG A 47 -28.06 19.07 -39.87
C ARG A 47 -28.21 17.55 -40.03
N SER A 48 -27.62 16.78 -39.12
CA SER A 48 -28.03 15.41 -38.88
C SER A 48 -29.46 15.45 -38.35
N GLU A 49 -30.41 14.95 -39.15
CA GLU A 49 -31.79 14.76 -38.70
C GLU A 49 -31.84 13.80 -37.49
N PRO A 50 -32.78 13.98 -36.54
CA PRO A 50 -32.94 13.06 -35.44
C PRO A 50 -33.50 11.74 -35.96
N VAL A 51 -32.65 10.72 -36.05
CA VAL A 51 -33.07 9.33 -36.29
C VAL A 51 -34.08 8.93 -35.20
N SER A 52 -35.19 8.31 -35.60
CA SER A 52 -36.27 7.98 -34.69
C SER A 52 -35.85 6.90 -33.69
N ALA A 53 -36.20 7.03 -32.41
CA ALA A 53 -35.85 6.06 -31.36
C ALA A 53 -36.34 4.62 -31.63
N ALA A 54 -37.32 4.47 -32.53
CA ALA A 54 -37.86 3.18 -32.97
C ALA A 54 -36.98 2.48 -34.02
N GLU A 55 -36.26 3.22 -34.87
CA GLU A 55 -35.29 2.65 -35.83
C GLU A 55 -34.01 2.20 -35.12
N ASP A 56 -33.58 2.93 -34.09
CA ASP A 56 -32.44 2.52 -33.25
C ASP A 56 -32.74 1.22 -32.49
N ALA A 57 -33.96 1.03 -31.98
CA ALA A 57 -34.36 -0.19 -31.25
C ALA A 57 -34.33 -1.49 -32.08
N ALA A 58 -34.59 -1.40 -33.39
CA ALA A 58 -34.57 -2.54 -34.29
C ALA A 58 -33.14 -3.05 -34.61
N SER A 59 -32.11 -2.27 -34.27
CA SER A 59 -30.71 -2.59 -34.56
C SER A 59 -29.98 -3.37 -33.44
N TRP A 60 -30.61 -3.55 -32.28
CA TRP A 60 -29.96 -4.11 -31.09
C TRP A 60 -30.37 -5.55 -30.80
N SER A 61 -29.40 -6.38 -30.38
CA SER A 61 -29.72 -7.73 -29.94
C SER A 61 -30.50 -7.70 -28.61
N PRO A 62 -31.36 -8.70 -28.33
CA PRO A 62 -32.10 -8.78 -27.07
C PRO A 62 -31.18 -8.72 -25.83
N SER A 63 -29.97 -9.30 -25.92
CA SER A 63 -28.97 -9.26 -24.86
C SER A 63 -28.46 -7.84 -24.58
N HIS A 64 -28.25 -7.01 -25.61
CA HIS A 64 -27.86 -5.60 -25.45
C HIS A 64 -28.93 -4.79 -24.72
N LEU A 65 -30.20 -4.98 -25.07
CA LEU A 65 -31.31 -4.26 -24.43
C LEU A 65 -31.55 -4.73 -22.98
N ARG A 66 -31.40 -6.03 -22.69
CA ARG A 66 -31.46 -6.56 -21.32
C ARG A 66 -30.33 -6.02 -20.45
N LEU A 67 -29.11 -5.93 -20.98
CA LEU A 67 -27.96 -5.34 -20.29
C LEU A 67 -28.17 -3.84 -20.00
N LEU A 68 -28.69 -3.09 -20.98
CA LEU A 68 -29.04 -1.68 -20.80
C LEU A 68 -30.12 -1.50 -19.73
N TYR A 69 -31.13 -2.38 -19.72
CA TYR A 69 -32.18 -2.37 -18.71
C TYR A 69 -31.62 -2.65 -17.31
N LEU A 70 -30.75 -3.65 -17.18
CA LEU A 70 -30.04 -3.96 -15.92
C LEU A 70 -29.29 -2.72 -15.41
N LEU A 71 -28.53 -2.04 -16.27
CA LEU A 71 -27.75 -0.85 -15.91
C LEU A 71 -28.67 0.31 -15.45
N SER A 72 -29.83 0.49 -16.09
CA SER A 72 -30.81 1.53 -15.76
C SER A 72 -31.37 1.45 -14.35
N ARG A 73 -31.41 0.25 -13.74
CA ARG A 73 -31.90 0.05 -12.36
C ARG A 73 -30.92 0.55 -11.30
N PHE A 74 -29.64 0.71 -11.67
CA PHE A 74 -28.57 1.09 -10.75
C PHE A 74 -28.00 2.48 -11.01
N ALA A 75 -27.90 2.88 -12.28
CA ALA A 75 -27.29 4.15 -12.66
C ALA A 75 -28.24 4.97 -13.55
N THR A 76 -29.16 5.68 -12.90
CA THR A 76 -30.12 6.57 -13.55
C THR A 76 -29.54 7.95 -13.80
N TYR A 77 -29.88 8.53 -14.94
CA TYR A 77 -29.67 9.96 -15.20
C TYR A 77 -30.59 10.79 -14.29
N PRO A 78 -30.09 11.84 -13.62
CA PRO A 78 -30.96 12.69 -12.79
C PRO A 78 -31.98 13.42 -13.68
N ASN A 79 -33.25 13.41 -13.26
CA ASN A 79 -34.32 14.13 -13.97
C ASN A 79 -34.41 15.60 -13.51
N SER A 80 -33.79 15.95 -12.39
CA SER A 80 -33.75 17.29 -11.79
C SER A 80 -32.32 17.66 -11.36
N ASN A 81 -32.00 18.96 -11.32
CA ASN A 81 -30.69 19.46 -10.87
C ASN A 81 -30.39 19.23 -9.38
N ASP A 82 -31.41 18.87 -8.58
CA ASP A 82 -31.28 18.62 -7.13
C ASP A 82 -31.02 17.14 -6.78
N GLU A 83 -31.08 16.22 -7.75
CA GLU A 83 -30.83 14.79 -7.52
C GLU A 83 -29.35 14.43 -7.72
N GLU A 84 -28.77 13.67 -6.79
CA GLU A 84 -27.40 13.17 -6.92
C GLU A 84 -27.27 12.18 -8.09
N GLU A 85 -26.24 12.36 -8.90
CA GLU A 85 -25.93 11.44 -10.01
C GLU A 85 -25.51 10.07 -9.49
N LYS A 86 -26.24 9.02 -9.90
CA LYS A 86 -25.90 7.64 -9.57
C LYS A 86 -25.07 7.02 -10.69
N TRP A 87 -23.89 6.51 -10.32
CA TRP A 87 -22.94 5.86 -11.22
C TRP A 87 -22.65 4.44 -10.73
N LEU A 88 -22.72 3.44 -11.62
CA LEU A 88 -22.39 2.05 -11.30
C LEU A 88 -20.96 1.73 -11.71
N ARG A 89 -20.13 1.25 -10.78
CA ARG A 89 -18.75 0.84 -11.09
C ARG A 89 -18.71 -0.43 -11.94
N SER A 90 -17.68 -0.56 -12.76
CA SER A 90 -17.46 -1.70 -13.66
C SER A 90 -17.37 -3.06 -12.97
N LEU A 91 -16.65 -3.19 -11.84
CA LEU A 91 -16.50 -4.46 -11.13
C LEU A 91 -17.85 -5.04 -10.63
N PRO A 92 -18.68 -4.28 -9.88
CA PRO A 92 -20.05 -4.73 -9.55
C PRO A 92 -20.89 -5.13 -10.77
N LEU A 93 -20.78 -4.38 -11.87
CA LEU A 93 -21.51 -4.69 -13.10
C LEU A 93 -21.07 -6.03 -13.68
N GLN A 94 -19.77 -6.34 -13.69
CA GLN A 94 -19.26 -7.62 -14.20
C GLN A 94 -19.76 -8.82 -13.37
N VAL A 95 -19.78 -8.69 -12.04
CA VAL A 95 -20.34 -9.72 -11.15
C VAL A 95 -21.82 -9.96 -11.46
N MET A 96 -22.60 -8.91 -11.67
CA MET A 96 -24.01 -9.02 -12.01
C MET A 96 -24.25 -9.63 -13.40
N VAL A 97 -23.40 -9.29 -14.37
CA VAL A 97 -23.47 -9.83 -15.73
C VAL A 97 -23.20 -11.33 -15.73
N TYR A 98 -22.17 -11.79 -15.01
CA TYR A 98 -21.88 -13.22 -14.88
C TYR A 98 -23.07 -13.98 -14.31
N GLU A 99 -23.64 -13.50 -13.20
CA GLU A 99 -24.81 -14.16 -12.61
C GLU A 99 -26.01 -14.14 -13.58
N ALA A 100 -26.20 -13.06 -14.34
CA ALA A 100 -27.25 -13.00 -15.36
C ALA A 100 -27.01 -14.00 -16.53
N ILE A 101 -25.76 -14.29 -16.88
CA ILE A 101 -25.40 -15.32 -17.87
C ILE A 101 -25.72 -16.71 -17.31
N VAL A 102 -25.28 -17.02 -16.09
CA VAL A 102 -25.53 -18.31 -15.41
C VAL A 102 -27.04 -18.59 -15.26
N HIS A 103 -27.86 -17.56 -15.05
CA HIS A 103 -29.32 -17.68 -15.02
C HIS A 103 -29.99 -17.70 -16.41
N GLY A 104 -29.23 -17.66 -17.50
CA GLY A 104 -29.73 -17.71 -18.89
C GLY A 104 -30.46 -16.44 -19.34
N LEU A 105 -30.25 -15.30 -18.67
CA LEU A 105 -30.85 -14.01 -19.05
C LEU A 105 -30.08 -13.33 -20.18
N LEU A 106 -28.76 -13.54 -20.22
CA LEU A 106 -27.86 -13.02 -21.24
C LEU A 106 -27.21 -14.21 -21.95
N ALA A 107 -27.27 -14.22 -23.28
CA ALA A 107 -26.54 -15.18 -24.10
C ALA A 107 -25.20 -14.53 -24.49
N PHE A 108 -24.26 -14.55 -23.56
CA PHE A 108 -22.89 -14.06 -23.73
C PHE A 108 -21.93 -15.09 -23.15
N ASP A 109 -20.75 -15.20 -23.75
CA ASP A 109 -19.71 -16.10 -23.24
C ASP A 109 -18.88 -15.41 -22.16
N TYR A 110 -18.26 -16.21 -21.30
CA TYR A 110 -17.41 -15.73 -20.22
C TYR A 110 -16.09 -16.52 -20.15
N SER A 111 -15.05 -15.83 -19.74
CA SER A 111 -13.70 -16.37 -19.59
C SER A 111 -13.06 -15.84 -18.30
N PRO A 112 -12.15 -16.59 -17.69
CA PRO A 112 -11.45 -16.11 -16.51
C PRO A 112 -10.48 -14.97 -16.87
N VAL A 113 -10.50 -13.89 -16.09
CA VAL A 113 -9.62 -12.72 -16.25
C VAL A 113 -9.09 -12.28 -14.89
N CYS A 114 -7.77 -12.11 -14.80
CA CYS A 114 -7.13 -11.62 -13.58
C CYS A 114 -7.46 -10.13 -13.36
N THR A 115 -8.24 -9.84 -12.32
CA THR A 115 -8.71 -8.50 -11.98
C THR A 115 -8.22 -8.09 -10.60
N SER A 116 -7.69 -6.88 -10.47
CA SER A 116 -7.30 -6.33 -9.16
C SER A 116 -8.48 -5.67 -8.46
N ILE A 117 -8.78 -6.12 -7.25
CA ILE A 117 -9.72 -5.50 -6.32
C ILE A 117 -8.92 -4.65 -5.34
N VAL A 118 -9.39 -3.42 -5.12
CA VAL A 118 -8.76 -2.44 -4.23
C VAL A 118 -9.75 -2.03 -3.15
N LYS A 119 -9.37 -2.17 -1.87
CA LYS A 119 -10.05 -1.49 -0.76
C LYS A 119 -9.15 -1.38 0.47
N ASP A 120 -9.26 -0.25 1.19
CA ASP A 120 -8.53 0.06 2.43
C ASP A 120 -6.98 -0.01 2.31
N GLY A 121 -6.45 0.31 1.12
CA GLY A 121 -5.01 0.26 0.82
C GLY A 121 -4.44 -1.14 0.64
N GLN A 122 -5.30 -2.16 0.58
CA GLN A 122 -4.95 -3.52 0.18
C GLN A 122 -5.50 -3.78 -1.22
N SER A 123 -4.59 -4.04 -2.16
CA SER A 123 -4.94 -4.50 -3.50
C SER A 123 -4.71 -6.01 -3.55
N ARG A 124 -5.76 -6.77 -3.82
CA ARG A 124 -5.70 -8.22 -4.05
C ARG A 124 -6.15 -8.51 -5.47
N ARG A 125 -5.47 -9.43 -6.14
CA ARG A 125 -5.86 -9.93 -7.45
C ARG A 125 -6.64 -11.21 -7.28
N LEU A 126 -7.67 -11.31 -8.09
CA LEU A 126 -8.48 -12.49 -8.18
C LEU A 126 -8.74 -12.75 -9.64
N TRP A 127 -8.72 -14.02 -9.99
CA TRP A 127 -9.27 -14.46 -11.25
C TRP A 127 -10.80 -14.41 -11.13
N LEU A 128 -11.44 -13.71 -12.05
CA LEU A 128 -12.90 -13.55 -12.11
C LEU A 128 -13.38 -14.00 -13.48
N ASN A 129 -14.47 -14.75 -13.52
CA ASN A 129 -15.18 -15.05 -14.76
C ASN A 129 -15.84 -13.77 -15.27
N VAL A 130 -15.31 -13.21 -16.36
CA VAL A 130 -15.80 -11.97 -16.96
C VAL A 130 -16.15 -12.23 -18.43
N SER A 131 -17.30 -11.69 -18.84
CA SER A 131 -17.70 -11.72 -20.25
C SER A 131 -17.07 -10.58 -21.04
N HIS A 132 -16.28 -10.93 -22.06
CA HIS A 132 -15.75 -9.97 -23.02
C HIS A 132 -16.83 -9.45 -23.97
N ASP A 133 -17.81 -10.28 -24.35
CA ASP A 133 -18.96 -9.87 -25.14
C ASP A 133 -19.80 -8.81 -24.43
N ALA A 134 -20.01 -8.96 -23.12
CA ALA A 134 -20.72 -7.96 -22.35
C ALA A 134 -19.93 -6.63 -22.26
N ARG A 135 -18.60 -6.67 -22.24
CA ARG A 135 -17.76 -5.44 -22.30
C ARG A 135 -17.89 -4.78 -23.67
N ALA A 136 -17.82 -5.55 -24.76
CA ALA A 136 -18.04 -5.06 -26.12
C ALA A 136 -19.43 -4.45 -26.28
N ALA A 137 -20.47 -5.13 -25.79
CA ALA A 137 -21.85 -4.64 -25.81
C ALA A 137 -22.00 -3.29 -25.05
N ILE A 138 -21.30 -3.10 -23.92
CA ILE A 138 -21.29 -1.81 -23.21
C ILE A 138 -20.60 -0.74 -24.06
N ASP A 139 -19.50 -1.07 -24.73
CA ASP A 139 -18.80 -0.13 -25.59
C ASP A 139 -19.64 0.25 -26.82
N ASP A 140 -20.38 -0.67 -27.43
CA ASP A 140 -21.33 -0.38 -28.51
C ASP A 140 -22.45 0.57 -28.04
N LEU A 141 -23.00 0.32 -26.85
CA LEU A 141 -23.99 1.20 -26.21
C LEU A 141 -23.41 2.60 -25.90
N ARG A 142 -22.10 2.70 -25.64
CA ARG A 142 -21.40 3.97 -25.42
C ARG A 142 -21.14 4.72 -26.72
N GLU A 143 -20.74 4.03 -27.79
CA GLU A 143 -20.55 4.63 -29.11
C GLU A 143 -21.83 5.28 -29.63
N ARG A 144 -22.99 4.72 -29.27
CA ARG A 144 -24.31 5.24 -29.63
C ARG A 144 -24.91 6.22 -28.61
N GLU A 145 -24.12 6.66 -27.63
CA GLU A 145 -24.48 7.63 -26.59
C GLU A 145 -25.65 7.20 -25.66
N LEU A 146 -25.93 5.90 -25.58
CA LEU A 146 -26.95 5.34 -24.68
C LEU A 146 -26.40 5.18 -23.24
N VAL A 147 -25.09 4.98 -23.12
CA VAL A 147 -24.37 4.87 -21.84
C VAL A 147 -23.23 5.88 -21.80
N LYS A 148 -23.11 6.61 -20.68
CA LYS A 148 -21.96 7.44 -20.35
C LYS A 148 -20.98 6.65 -19.49
N ALA A 149 -19.70 6.94 -19.62
CA ALA A 149 -18.65 6.38 -18.78
C ALA A 149 -17.84 7.50 -18.10
N LEU A 150 -17.72 7.40 -16.79
CA LEU A 150 -16.87 8.24 -15.96
C LEU A 150 -15.60 7.45 -15.60
N LYS A 151 -14.44 7.97 -15.98
CA LYS A 151 -13.15 7.44 -15.54
C LYS A 151 -12.69 8.19 -14.29
N THR A 152 -12.61 7.48 -13.17
CA THR A 152 -12.06 7.97 -11.91
C THR A 152 -10.78 7.22 -11.57
N CYS A 153 -9.99 7.73 -10.63
CA CYS A 153 -8.87 7.00 -10.05
C CYS A 153 -9.24 6.60 -8.61
N SER A 154 -8.96 5.36 -8.23
CA SER A 154 -9.08 4.92 -6.83
C SER A 154 -8.00 5.55 -5.94
N GLU A 155 -8.09 5.34 -4.62
CA GLU A 155 -7.05 5.74 -3.66
C GLU A 155 -5.68 5.13 -4.00
N ASP A 156 -5.67 3.90 -4.53
CA ASP A 156 -4.46 3.22 -5.02
C ASP A 156 -4.12 3.56 -6.48
N PHE A 157 -4.68 4.66 -7.01
CA PHE A 157 -4.44 5.19 -8.36
C PHE A 157 -4.74 4.20 -9.49
N GLN A 158 -5.61 3.23 -9.25
CA GLN A 158 -6.10 2.35 -10.31
C GLN A 158 -7.23 3.07 -11.06
N PRO A 159 -7.19 3.09 -12.41
CA PRO A 159 -8.28 3.66 -13.18
C PRO A 159 -9.53 2.80 -12.97
N SER A 160 -10.56 3.40 -12.40
CA SER A 160 -11.88 2.81 -12.24
C SER A 160 -12.82 3.43 -13.26
N THR A 161 -13.56 2.60 -13.99
CA THR A 161 -14.62 3.06 -14.87
C THR A 161 -15.96 2.84 -14.21
N ALA A 162 -16.81 3.87 -14.22
CA ALA A 162 -18.20 3.80 -13.80
C ALA A 162 -19.12 4.20 -14.95
N TYR A 163 -20.31 3.61 -15.01
CA TYR A 163 -21.27 3.76 -16.09
C TYR A 163 -22.57 4.40 -15.60
N GLN A 164 -23.22 5.16 -16.48
CA GLN A 164 -24.53 5.79 -16.25
C GLN A 164 -25.37 5.73 -17.53
N VAL A 165 -26.66 5.42 -17.40
CA VAL A 165 -27.60 5.43 -18.54
C VAL A 165 -27.98 6.86 -18.89
N THR A 166 -28.14 7.17 -20.19
CA THR A 166 -28.59 8.50 -20.64
C THR A 166 -30.12 8.59 -20.79
N ALA A 167 -30.67 9.79 -20.89
CA ALA A 167 -32.10 9.99 -21.15
C ALA A 167 -32.57 9.36 -22.49
N ARG A 168 -31.70 9.28 -23.50
CA ARG A 168 -31.99 8.63 -24.79
C ARG A 168 -32.20 7.13 -24.62
N ALA A 169 -31.41 6.49 -23.75
CA ALA A 169 -31.56 5.08 -23.46
C ALA A 169 -32.90 4.75 -22.79
N SER A 170 -33.45 5.64 -21.96
CA SER A 170 -34.79 5.45 -21.39
C SER A 170 -35.87 5.32 -22.48
N ALA A 171 -35.77 6.11 -23.56
CA ALA A 171 -36.68 6.02 -24.70
C ALA A 171 -36.51 4.70 -25.48
N VAL A 172 -35.27 4.23 -25.66
CA VAL A 172 -35.00 2.93 -26.31
C VAL A 172 -35.51 1.78 -25.43
N LEU A 173 -35.39 1.88 -24.10
CA LEU A 173 -35.89 0.87 -23.16
C LEU A 173 -37.42 0.73 -23.19
N GLU A 174 -38.18 1.73 -23.66
CA GLU A 174 -39.63 1.59 -23.85
C GLU A 174 -39.96 0.51 -24.88
N SER A 175 -39.09 0.32 -25.89
CA SER A 175 -39.25 -0.71 -26.93
C SER A 175 -39.02 -2.15 -26.43
N LEU A 176 -38.34 -2.33 -25.30
CA LEU A 176 -38.03 -3.67 -24.77
C LEU A 176 -39.33 -4.38 -24.31
N PRO A 177 -39.55 -5.65 -24.73
CA PRO A 177 -40.73 -6.41 -24.33
C PRO A 177 -40.90 -6.50 -22.81
N TYR A 178 -42.15 -6.36 -22.36
CA TYR A 178 -42.47 -6.42 -20.92
C TYR A 178 -42.04 -7.73 -20.26
N ARG A 179 -42.08 -8.85 -21.00
CA ARG A 179 -41.59 -10.16 -20.54
C ARG A 179 -40.12 -10.13 -20.13
N ASP A 180 -39.29 -9.44 -20.89
CA ASP A 180 -37.85 -9.37 -20.63
C ASP A 180 -37.54 -8.43 -19.46
N LYS A 181 -38.29 -7.33 -19.32
CA LYS A 181 -38.24 -6.45 -18.14
C LYS A 181 -38.58 -7.23 -16.86
N GLN A 182 -39.66 -8.01 -16.90
CA GLN A 182 -40.08 -8.84 -15.76
C GLN A 182 -39.03 -9.88 -15.36
N ARG A 183 -38.33 -10.50 -16.33
CA ARG A 183 -37.26 -11.47 -16.06
C ARG A 183 -36.05 -10.85 -15.38
N VAL A 184 -35.66 -9.64 -15.79
CA VAL A 184 -34.56 -8.93 -15.13
C VAL A 184 -34.99 -8.47 -13.74
N ASP A 185 -36.22 -7.98 -13.59
CA ASP A 185 -36.75 -7.57 -12.29
C ASP A 185 -36.92 -8.76 -11.33
N SER A 186 -37.34 -9.93 -11.81
CA SER A 186 -37.43 -11.15 -10.99
C SER A 186 -36.05 -11.62 -10.53
N PHE A 187 -35.04 -11.56 -11.40
CA PHE A 187 -33.65 -11.87 -11.03
C PHE A 187 -33.09 -10.96 -9.94
N LEU A 188 -33.42 -9.67 -9.99
CA LEU A 188 -33.01 -8.70 -8.97
C LEU A 188 -33.79 -8.88 -7.65
N ALA A 189 -35.04 -9.36 -7.70
CA ALA A 189 -35.95 -9.40 -6.55
C ALA A 189 -36.08 -10.77 -5.86
N SER A 190 -35.89 -11.90 -6.55
CA SER A 190 -36.19 -13.24 -6.02
C SER A 190 -35.10 -14.27 -6.37
N PRO A 191 -34.80 -15.23 -5.47
CA PRO A 191 -33.96 -16.37 -5.79
C PRO A 191 -34.78 -17.40 -6.58
N GLU A 192 -34.87 -17.25 -7.90
CA GLU A 192 -35.15 -18.43 -8.71
C GLU A 192 -33.90 -19.31 -8.68
N THR A 193 -33.97 -20.40 -7.92
CA THR A 193 -32.98 -21.49 -7.97
C THR A 193 -32.75 -21.88 -9.43
N PRO A 194 -31.49 -22.04 -9.87
CA PRO A 194 -31.22 -22.58 -11.20
C PRO A 194 -31.90 -23.95 -11.35
N PRO A 195 -32.33 -24.34 -12.56
CA PRO A 195 -32.85 -25.68 -12.79
C PRO A 195 -31.80 -26.72 -12.35
N PRO A 196 -32.21 -27.80 -11.65
CA PRO A 196 -31.28 -28.79 -11.14
C PRO A 196 -30.63 -29.54 -12.32
N THR A 197 -29.30 -29.47 -12.40
CA THR A 197 -28.51 -30.43 -13.18
C THR A 197 -28.61 -31.81 -12.51
N PRO A 198 -28.79 -32.90 -13.27
CA PRO A 198 -28.97 -34.22 -12.70
C PRO A 198 -27.63 -34.82 -12.24
N ARG A 199 -27.54 -35.04 -10.92
CA ARG A 199 -26.78 -36.10 -10.18
C ARG A 199 -25.55 -35.65 -9.38
N GLY A 200 -25.79 -35.53 -8.07
CA GLY A 200 -24.89 -35.89 -6.97
C GLY A 200 -25.77 -36.42 -5.82
N SER A 201 -25.30 -37.42 -5.08
CA SER A 201 -26.01 -38.24 -4.07
C SER A 201 -27.07 -37.54 -3.19
N PRO A 202 -28.20 -38.21 -2.86
CA PRO A 202 -29.25 -37.65 -2.01
C PRO A 202 -28.89 -37.82 -0.54
N ASP A 203 -27.90 -37.10 -0.02
CA ASP A 203 -27.63 -37.02 1.42
C ASP A 203 -26.74 -35.81 1.76
N THR A 204 -27.14 -34.60 1.39
CA THR A 204 -26.72 -33.41 2.14
C THR A 204 -27.73 -32.29 1.92
N PRO A 205 -28.47 -31.84 2.96
CA PRO A 205 -29.33 -30.67 2.80
C PRO A 205 -28.47 -29.43 2.52
N PRO A 206 -28.90 -28.52 1.63
CA PRO A 206 -28.23 -27.24 1.48
C PRO A 206 -28.30 -26.52 2.82
N VAL A 207 -27.14 -26.26 3.42
CA VAL A 207 -27.04 -25.56 4.69
C VAL A 207 -27.51 -24.13 4.47
N LEU A 208 -28.76 -23.85 4.82
CA LEU A 208 -29.23 -22.50 5.16
C LEU A 208 -28.43 -22.03 6.37
N SER A 209 -27.24 -21.48 6.14
CA SER A 209 -26.47 -20.82 7.20
C SER A 209 -27.11 -19.46 7.50
N SER A 210 -28.17 -19.48 8.30
CA SER A 210 -28.63 -18.31 9.03
C SER A 210 -27.65 -18.03 10.18
N THR A 211 -26.53 -17.38 9.89
CA THR A 211 -25.67 -16.80 10.92
C THR A 211 -25.57 -15.30 10.67
N SER A 212 -26.19 -14.55 11.58
CA SER A 212 -26.08 -13.11 11.75
C SER A 212 -24.67 -12.70 12.20
N ALA A 213 -23.67 -12.93 11.34
CA ALA A 213 -22.34 -12.38 11.53
C ALA A 213 -22.35 -10.90 11.09
N ALA A 214 -21.74 -10.04 11.90
CA ALA A 214 -21.48 -8.65 11.55
C ALA A 214 -20.82 -8.52 10.16
N PRO A 215 -21.01 -7.41 9.44
CA PRO A 215 -20.57 -7.28 8.05
C PRO A 215 -19.06 -7.04 8.00
N SER A 216 -18.26 -8.10 8.10
CA SER A 216 -16.82 -8.02 7.85
C SER A 216 -16.47 -7.98 6.34
N GLY A 217 -17.48 -8.03 5.46
CA GLY A 217 -17.31 -8.03 4.00
C GLY A 217 -17.35 -6.64 3.37
N LEU A 218 -16.50 -6.43 2.36
CA LEU A 218 -16.34 -5.20 1.61
C LEU A 218 -17.58 -4.91 0.74
N ILE A 219 -18.40 -3.92 1.11
CA ILE A 219 -19.51 -3.45 0.25
C ILE A 219 -18.95 -2.82 -1.03
N LEU A 220 -19.32 -3.37 -2.18
CA LEU A 220 -18.90 -2.96 -3.53
C LEU A 220 -19.98 -2.17 -4.28
N ALA A 221 -21.25 -2.52 -4.06
CA ALA A 221 -22.40 -1.79 -4.53
C ALA A 221 -23.54 -1.93 -3.50
N GLU A 222 -24.23 -0.83 -3.23
CA GLU A 222 -25.40 -0.82 -2.35
C GLU A 222 -26.52 -0.03 -3.02
N ASN A 223 -27.61 -0.73 -3.31
CA ASN A 223 -28.85 -0.14 -3.81
C ASN A 223 -30.03 -0.83 -3.11
N ALA A 224 -31.22 -0.24 -3.20
CA ALA A 224 -32.43 -0.76 -2.56
C ALA A 224 -32.80 -2.19 -3.02
N LEU A 225 -32.29 -2.63 -4.17
CA LEU A 225 -32.57 -3.94 -4.78
C LEU A 225 -31.50 -4.99 -4.50
N LEU A 226 -30.22 -4.59 -4.47
CA LEU A 226 -29.08 -5.50 -4.40
C LEU A 226 -27.91 -4.84 -3.67
N LYS A 227 -27.31 -5.57 -2.74
CA LYS A 227 -26.08 -5.22 -2.04
C LYS A 227 -25.02 -6.29 -2.31
N ILE A 228 -23.95 -5.91 -3.00
CA ILE A 228 -22.82 -6.80 -3.31
C ILE A 228 -21.74 -6.56 -2.26
N THR A 229 -21.39 -7.59 -1.51
CA THR A 229 -20.26 -7.57 -0.58
C THR A 229 -19.20 -8.57 -1.01
N TYR A 230 -17.93 -8.23 -0.86
CA TYR A 230 -16.81 -9.10 -1.15
C TYR A 230 -16.10 -9.46 0.16
N ASP A 231 -15.96 -10.75 0.44
CA ASP A 231 -15.26 -11.24 1.62
C ASP A 231 -13.77 -11.39 1.28
N ALA A 232 -12.93 -10.53 1.85
CA ALA A 232 -11.50 -10.50 1.57
C ALA A 232 -10.75 -11.72 2.12
N GLU A 233 -11.25 -12.38 3.18
CA GLU A 233 -10.60 -13.56 3.75
C GLU A 233 -10.86 -14.78 2.89
N LYS A 234 -12.12 -14.98 2.49
CA LYS A 234 -12.56 -16.13 1.69
C LYS A 234 -12.41 -15.95 0.19
N GLY A 235 -12.19 -14.72 -0.29
CA GLY A 235 -12.09 -14.42 -1.71
C GLY A 235 -13.42 -14.56 -2.46
N GLN A 236 -14.56 -14.47 -1.78
CA GLN A 236 -15.88 -14.75 -2.36
C GLN A 236 -16.78 -13.51 -2.40
N PHE A 237 -17.63 -13.43 -3.43
CA PHE A 237 -18.65 -12.38 -3.54
C PHE A 237 -19.99 -12.88 -2.98
N ARG A 238 -20.65 -12.03 -2.21
CA ARG A 238 -21.99 -12.26 -1.64
C ARG A 238 -22.95 -11.22 -2.18
N LEU A 239 -24.05 -11.69 -2.77
CA LEU A 239 -25.15 -10.86 -3.23
C LEU A 239 -26.26 -10.95 -2.18
N ARG A 240 -26.54 -9.84 -1.52
CA ARG A 240 -27.68 -9.69 -0.64
C ARG A 240 -28.79 -8.96 -1.38
N ARG A 241 -29.92 -9.63 -1.60
CA ARG A 241 -31.10 -9.04 -2.26
C ARG A 241 -31.98 -8.28 -1.24
N SER A 242 -32.95 -7.53 -1.76
CA SER A 242 -33.89 -6.73 -0.95
C SER A 242 -34.78 -7.57 -0.02
N ASP A 243 -35.01 -8.84 -0.34
CA ASP A 243 -35.71 -9.82 0.49
C ASP A 243 -34.89 -10.32 1.69
N GLY A 244 -33.62 -9.93 1.79
CA GLY A 244 -32.70 -10.35 2.83
C GLY A 244 -31.96 -11.67 2.54
N SER A 245 -32.24 -12.33 1.41
CA SER A 245 -31.50 -13.51 0.96
C SER A 245 -30.04 -13.16 0.66
N VAL A 246 -29.12 -14.05 1.05
CA VAL A 246 -27.69 -13.92 0.76
C VAL A 246 -27.30 -15.10 -0.12
N TYR A 247 -26.84 -14.79 -1.32
CA TYR A 247 -26.34 -15.76 -2.29
C TYR A 247 -24.83 -15.58 -2.45
N VAL A 248 -24.07 -16.67 -2.41
CA VAL A 248 -22.63 -16.66 -2.68
C VAL A 248 -22.44 -16.88 -4.18
N SER A 249 -21.78 -15.93 -4.83
CA SER A 249 -21.55 -15.94 -6.27
C SER A 249 -20.38 -16.85 -6.63
N ARG A 250 -20.54 -17.53 -7.77
CA ARG A 250 -19.53 -18.43 -8.36
C ARG A 250 -18.59 -17.71 -9.34
N VAL A 251 -18.57 -16.37 -9.37
CA VAL A 251 -17.70 -15.59 -10.27
C VAL A 251 -16.21 -15.91 -10.07
N THR A 252 -15.83 -16.28 -8.86
CA THR A 252 -14.46 -16.59 -8.45
C THR A 252 -14.14 -18.09 -8.57
N GLU A 253 -15.12 -18.93 -8.87
CA GLU A 253 -14.93 -20.36 -9.10
C GLU A 253 -14.60 -20.55 -10.59
N ILE A 254 -13.38 -20.99 -10.87
CA ILE A 254 -12.90 -21.23 -12.23
C ILE A 254 -12.93 -22.72 -12.44
N GLU A 255 -13.59 -23.14 -13.52
CA GLU A 255 -13.62 -24.54 -13.91
C GLU A 255 -12.24 -24.95 -14.41
N GLU A 256 -11.65 -25.93 -13.74
CA GLU A 256 -10.37 -26.53 -14.14
C GLU A 256 -10.55 -27.29 -15.46
N VAL A 257 -9.61 -27.11 -16.38
CA VAL A 257 -9.61 -27.82 -17.67
C VAL A 257 -8.60 -28.95 -17.60
N SER A 258 -9.07 -30.20 -17.66
CA SER A 258 -8.14 -31.32 -17.82
C SER A 258 -7.51 -31.28 -19.22
N TYR A 259 -6.18 -31.22 -19.27
CA TYR A 259 -5.39 -31.36 -20.49
C TYR A 259 -4.40 -32.51 -20.33
N VAL A 260 -4.16 -33.21 -21.43
CA VAL A 260 -3.36 -34.45 -21.41
C VAL A 260 -2.33 -34.39 -22.53
N SER A 261 -1.12 -34.85 -22.25
CA SER A 261 -0.08 -35.15 -23.22
C SER A 261 -0.29 -36.52 -23.91
N SER A 262 -1.52 -37.02 -23.97
CA SER A 262 -1.86 -38.28 -24.66
C SER A 262 -3.37 -38.40 -24.92
N PRO A 263 -3.80 -39.02 -26.03
CA PRO A 263 -5.16 -38.92 -26.56
C PRO A 263 -6.20 -39.85 -25.91
N THR A 264 -6.09 -40.16 -24.62
CA THR A 264 -7.11 -40.99 -23.94
C THR A 264 -8.23 -40.11 -23.39
N ALA A 265 -9.42 -40.24 -24.00
CA ALA A 265 -10.63 -39.48 -23.70
C ALA A 265 -10.94 -39.40 -22.19
N ALA A 266 -10.84 -38.20 -21.64
CA ALA A 266 -11.34 -37.86 -20.31
C ALA A 266 -12.77 -37.34 -20.44
N ASN A 267 -13.69 -37.82 -19.60
CA ASN A 267 -15.05 -37.31 -19.57
C ASN A 267 -15.05 -35.81 -19.23
N SER A 268 -15.68 -34.97 -20.07
CA SER A 268 -15.79 -33.52 -19.88
C SER A 268 -16.49 -33.15 -18.56
N SER A 269 -15.84 -32.34 -17.73
CA SER A 269 -16.42 -31.74 -16.51
C SER A 269 -17.23 -30.46 -16.79
N ILE A 270 -17.12 -29.90 -18.01
CA ILE A 270 -17.78 -28.64 -18.39
C ILE A 270 -19.22 -28.92 -18.83
N HIS A 271 -20.18 -28.28 -18.15
CA HIS A 271 -21.62 -28.42 -18.41
C HIS A 271 -22.16 -27.52 -19.54
N ASP A 272 -21.31 -26.68 -20.14
CA ASP A 272 -21.74 -25.70 -21.15
C ASP A 272 -21.76 -26.34 -22.55
N ALA A 273 -22.92 -26.88 -22.91
CA ALA A 273 -23.13 -27.70 -24.11
C ALA A 273 -23.14 -26.95 -25.45
N GLU A 274 -22.97 -25.63 -25.49
CA GLU A 274 -23.05 -24.84 -26.75
C GLU A 274 -22.13 -23.59 -26.71
N LEU A 275 -20.83 -23.76 -26.45
CA LEU A 275 -19.86 -22.68 -26.74
C LEU A 275 -19.78 -22.47 -28.26
N SER A 276 -20.04 -21.26 -28.74
CA SER A 276 -19.86 -20.89 -30.15
C SER A 276 -18.37 -20.67 -30.42
N PHE A 277 -17.81 -21.41 -31.37
CA PHE A 277 -16.38 -21.28 -31.72
C PHE A 277 -16.22 -20.39 -32.96
N ALA A 278 -15.68 -19.20 -32.79
CA ALA A 278 -15.30 -18.31 -33.89
C ALA A 278 -13.87 -18.57 -34.37
N ILE A 279 -12.96 -18.98 -33.48
CA ILE A 279 -11.54 -19.22 -33.78
C ILE A 279 -11.06 -20.57 -33.24
N VAL A 280 -10.32 -21.28 -34.10
CA VAL A 280 -9.65 -22.54 -33.77
C VAL A 280 -8.17 -22.41 -34.10
N LEU A 281 -7.32 -22.91 -33.20
CA LEU A 281 -5.88 -22.97 -33.33
C LEU A 281 -5.38 -24.41 -33.52
N GLU A 282 -4.39 -24.57 -34.37
CA GLU A 282 -3.75 -25.86 -34.66
C GLU A 282 -2.35 -25.94 -34.01
N ASN A 283 -2.08 -27.03 -33.27
CA ASN A 283 -0.77 -27.36 -32.70
C ASN A 283 -0.15 -26.18 -31.92
N VAL A 284 -0.79 -25.83 -30.80
CA VAL A 284 -0.41 -24.67 -29.99
C VAL A 284 0.73 -25.02 -29.03
N ARG A 285 1.75 -24.16 -29.01
CA ARG A 285 2.78 -24.13 -27.96
C ARG A 285 2.65 -22.84 -27.18
N VAL A 286 2.76 -22.96 -25.88
CA VAL A 286 2.64 -21.85 -24.95
C VAL A 286 3.99 -21.63 -24.28
N MET A 287 4.43 -20.37 -24.31
CA MET A 287 5.57 -19.88 -23.55
C MET A 287 5.07 -18.80 -22.62
N VAL A 288 5.21 -18.98 -21.32
CA VAL A 288 4.86 -17.97 -20.33
C VAL A 288 6.14 -17.34 -19.81
N GLY A 289 6.21 -16.02 -19.82
CA GLY A 289 7.37 -15.25 -19.41
C GLY A 289 7.12 -14.52 -18.10
N GLU A 290 8.06 -14.66 -17.17
CA GLU A 290 8.07 -13.94 -15.90
C GLU A 290 9.45 -13.32 -15.67
N TRP A 291 9.48 -12.21 -14.93
CA TRP A 291 10.73 -11.67 -14.39
C TRP A 291 10.67 -11.61 -12.87
N ILE A 292 11.66 -12.22 -12.22
CA ILE A 292 11.82 -12.24 -10.77
C ILE A 292 13.18 -11.62 -10.43
N PRO A 293 13.31 -10.88 -9.31
CA PRO A 293 14.62 -10.38 -8.88
C PRO A 293 15.57 -11.55 -8.60
N PHE A 294 16.43 -11.85 -9.58
CA PHE A 294 17.59 -12.72 -9.44
C PHE A 294 18.88 -11.93 -9.60
N GLY A 295 19.93 -12.45 -8.97
CA GLY A 295 21.30 -12.10 -9.31
C GLY A 295 22.13 -13.36 -9.55
N PRO A 296 23.34 -13.24 -10.13
CA PRO A 296 24.19 -14.39 -10.44
C PRO A 296 24.46 -15.30 -9.21
N ASN A 297 24.70 -14.70 -8.05
CA ASN A 297 24.91 -15.45 -6.80
C ASN A 297 23.66 -16.22 -6.34
N GLN A 298 22.46 -15.74 -6.70
CA GLN A 298 21.21 -16.42 -6.35
C GLN A 298 20.99 -17.65 -7.22
N ILE A 299 21.41 -17.63 -8.49
CA ILE A 299 21.42 -18.83 -9.35
C ILE A 299 22.42 -19.85 -8.87
N VAL A 300 23.65 -19.45 -8.51
CA VAL A 300 24.62 -20.38 -7.91
C VAL A 300 24.04 -21.04 -6.66
N SER A 301 23.43 -20.26 -5.77
CA SER A 301 22.76 -20.79 -4.57
C SER A 301 21.54 -21.67 -4.90
N LEU A 302 20.85 -21.42 -6.01
CA LEU A 302 19.76 -22.28 -6.49
C LEU A 302 20.32 -23.60 -7.02
N ASN A 303 21.37 -23.55 -7.84
CA ASN A 303 22.07 -24.71 -8.39
C ASN A 303 22.59 -25.64 -7.28
N ASP A 304 23.13 -25.08 -6.20
CA ASP A 304 23.53 -25.83 -5.02
C ASP A 304 22.32 -26.48 -4.32
N ARG A 305 21.21 -25.75 -4.15
CA ARG A 305 19.97 -26.26 -3.53
C ARG A 305 19.29 -27.34 -4.36
N LEU A 306 19.33 -27.23 -5.68
CA LEU A 306 18.79 -28.22 -6.61
C LEU A 306 19.63 -29.51 -6.67
N GLY A 307 20.83 -29.51 -6.08
CA GLY A 307 21.76 -30.62 -6.20
C GLY A 307 22.30 -30.80 -7.63
N SER A 308 22.38 -29.72 -8.42
CA SER A 308 22.85 -29.79 -9.83
C SER A 308 24.27 -30.36 -9.95
N LEU A 309 25.13 -30.07 -8.97
CA LEU A 309 26.50 -30.58 -8.86
C LEU A 309 26.58 -31.97 -8.20
N GLU A 310 25.48 -32.47 -7.64
CA GLU A 310 25.45 -33.75 -6.95
C GLU A 310 25.20 -34.92 -7.91
N ARG A 311 25.47 -36.14 -7.43
CA ARG A 311 25.24 -37.37 -8.22
C ARG A 311 23.75 -37.63 -8.44
N CYS A 312 22.92 -37.27 -7.48
CA CYS A 312 21.47 -37.40 -7.55
C CYS A 312 20.89 -36.01 -7.81
N GLN A 313 20.69 -35.68 -9.08
CA GLN A 313 20.17 -34.38 -9.50
C GLN A 313 18.65 -34.31 -9.34
N GLY A 314 18.15 -33.16 -8.89
CA GLY A 314 16.73 -32.92 -8.70
C GLY A 314 16.16 -33.60 -7.44
N GLY A 315 14.84 -33.69 -7.36
CA GLY A 315 14.16 -34.20 -6.17
C GLY A 315 12.79 -33.59 -5.95
N LEU A 316 12.30 -33.72 -4.72
CA LEU A 316 11.06 -33.10 -4.25
C LEU A 316 11.42 -31.85 -3.43
N PHE A 317 10.73 -30.75 -3.69
CA PHE A 317 10.98 -29.45 -3.08
C PHE A 317 9.71 -28.90 -2.41
N THR A 318 9.90 -28.10 -1.36
CA THR A 318 8.86 -27.40 -0.61
C THR A 318 9.34 -26.01 -0.18
N SER A 319 8.42 -25.05 -0.13
CA SER A 319 8.65 -23.71 0.42
C SER A 319 8.60 -23.64 1.96
N GLU A 320 8.15 -24.70 2.63
CA GLU A 320 8.09 -24.80 4.09
C GLU A 320 9.51 -24.83 4.69
N LEU A 321 9.75 -23.99 5.71
CA LEU A 321 11.03 -23.94 6.41
C LEU A 321 11.07 -25.01 7.51
N ASP A 322 12.15 -25.77 7.56
CA ASP A 322 12.41 -26.70 8.67
C ASP A 322 12.97 -25.94 9.88
N ASP A 323 12.12 -25.70 10.88
CA ASP A 323 12.50 -25.04 12.14
C ASP A 323 13.40 -25.93 13.04
N ALA A 324 13.43 -27.25 12.81
CA ALA A 324 14.11 -28.23 13.67
C ALA A 324 14.85 -29.31 12.86
N PRO A 325 15.93 -28.94 12.13
CA PRO A 325 16.65 -29.84 11.22
C PRO A 325 17.35 -31.02 11.89
N THR A 326 17.47 -31.00 13.22
CA THR A 326 18.07 -32.09 14.00
C THR A 326 17.05 -33.15 14.43
N SER A 327 15.76 -32.95 14.17
CA SER A 327 14.71 -33.90 14.52
C SER A 327 14.70 -35.11 13.58
N THR A 328 14.12 -36.24 14.02
CA THR A 328 14.17 -37.52 13.30
C THR A 328 13.14 -37.66 12.18
N SER A 329 12.08 -36.86 12.20
CA SER A 329 10.95 -36.97 11.27
C SER A 329 10.44 -35.59 10.89
N LEU A 330 10.33 -35.35 9.59
CA LEU A 330 9.74 -34.15 9.02
C LEU A 330 8.36 -34.49 8.45
N HIS A 331 7.35 -33.72 8.84
CA HIS A 331 5.99 -33.83 8.30
C HIS A 331 5.75 -32.62 7.40
N VAL A 332 5.47 -32.87 6.12
CA VAL A 332 5.23 -31.82 5.12
C VAL A 332 3.85 -32.03 4.50
N SER A 333 3.20 -30.94 4.12
CA SER A 333 1.93 -30.97 3.40
C SER A 333 2.06 -31.61 1.99
N PRO A 334 1.01 -32.28 1.47
CA PRO A 334 1.03 -32.86 0.13
C PRO A 334 1.04 -31.77 -0.96
N GLY A 335 1.52 -32.10 -2.16
CA GLY A 335 1.66 -31.16 -3.28
C GLY A 335 3.08 -30.63 -3.46
N LEU A 336 4.09 -31.47 -3.20
CA LEU A 336 5.50 -31.15 -3.36
C LEU A 336 5.86 -30.97 -4.84
N THR A 337 6.79 -30.07 -5.11
CA THR A 337 7.28 -29.84 -6.47
C THR A 337 8.37 -30.86 -6.80
N LYS A 338 8.16 -31.69 -7.82
CA LYS A 338 9.14 -32.64 -8.34
C LYS A 338 9.92 -32.01 -9.49
N ILE A 339 11.24 -32.11 -9.45
CA ILE A 339 12.14 -31.49 -10.43
C ILE A 339 13.11 -32.49 -11.01
N ALA A 340 13.26 -32.47 -12.33
CA ALA A 340 14.27 -33.19 -13.08
C ALA A 340 15.13 -32.19 -13.88
N ILE A 341 16.42 -32.09 -13.54
CA ILE A 341 17.33 -31.15 -14.20
C ILE A 341 17.68 -31.68 -15.59
N VAL A 342 17.53 -30.84 -16.62
CA VAL A 342 17.84 -31.16 -18.02
C VAL A 342 19.24 -30.67 -18.37
N ASP A 343 19.51 -29.40 -18.08
CA ASP A 343 20.78 -28.74 -18.39
C ASP A 343 21.03 -27.58 -17.43
N PHE A 344 22.28 -27.23 -17.15
CA PHE A 344 22.59 -26.07 -16.32
C PHE A 344 23.99 -25.52 -16.61
N GLU A 345 24.10 -24.20 -16.52
CA GLU A 345 25.35 -23.47 -16.45
C GLU A 345 25.48 -22.86 -15.05
N PHE A 346 26.63 -23.09 -14.41
CA PHE A 346 26.81 -22.84 -12.98
C PHE A 346 26.48 -21.40 -12.56
N ASP A 347 26.84 -20.41 -13.37
CA ASP A 347 26.68 -18.98 -13.08
C ASP A 347 25.55 -18.29 -13.86
N SER A 348 25.01 -18.94 -14.89
CA SER A 348 24.21 -18.27 -15.92
C SER A 348 22.77 -18.76 -16.00
N PHE A 349 22.51 -20.05 -16.13
CA PHE A 349 21.13 -20.55 -16.27
C PHE A 349 20.93 -21.99 -15.78
N THR A 350 19.68 -22.35 -15.54
CA THR A 350 19.27 -23.72 -15.17
C THR A 350 18.00 -24.08 -15.93
N ASN A 351 18.03 -25.21 -16.62
CA ASN A 351 16.93 -25.82 -17.34
C ASN A 351 16.47 -27.09 -16.62
N PHE A 352 15.18 -27.19 -16.34
CA PHE A 352 14.63 -28.37 -15.70
C PHE A 352 13.17 -28.58 -16.09
N GLU A 353 12.72 -29.83 -15.97
CA GLU A 353 11.32 -30.22 -16.03
C GLU A 353 10.76 -30.25 -14.61
N ALA A 354 9.60 -29.63 -14.42
CA ALA A 354 8.90 -29.59 -13.13
C ALA A 354 7.49 -30.17 -13.25
N ASP A 355 7.06 -30.85 -12.19
CA ASP A 355 5.76 -31.50 -12.04
C ASP A 355 5.27 -31.33 -10.59
N ILE A 356 3.97 -31.10 -10.38
CA ILE A 356 3.37 -30.95 -9.05
C ILE A 356 2.92 -32.33 -8.56
N HIS A 357 3.61 -32.85 -7.55
CA HIS A 357 3.29 -34.14 -6.97
C HIS A 357 2.10 -34.03 -6.00
N ALA A 358 0.90 -33.94 -6.56
CA ALA A 358 -0.37 -34.02 -5.83
C ALA A 358 -1.02 -35.41 -5.98
N PRO A 359 -1.73 -35.91 -4.95
CA PRO A 359 -2.52 -37.14 -5.08
C PRO A 359 -3.69 -36.87 -6.03
N ILE A 360 -3.65 -37.51 -7.20
CA ILE A 360 -4.66 -37.38 -8.25
C ILE A 360 -5.95 -38.09 -7.83
N GLU A 361 -7.12 -37.47 -8.07
CA GLU A 361 -8.43 -38.10 -7.83
C GLU A 361 -8.68 -39.27 -8.81
N GLU A 362 -9.38 -40.33 -8.37
CA GLU A 362 -9.66 -41.50 -9.20
C GLU A 362 -10.49 -41.14 -10.45
N GLY A 363 -9.86 -41.11 -11.62
CA GLY A 363 -10.54 -40.96 -12.92
C GLY A 363 -10.12 -39.75 -13.76
N VAL A 364 -9.36 -38.81 -13.20
CA VAL A 364 -8.80 -37.65 -13.92
C VAL A 364 -7.31 -37.89 -14.15
N VAL A 365 -6.86 -38.07 -15.40
CA VAL A 365 -5.42 -38.17 -15.70
C VAL A 365 -4.94 -36.80 -16.15
N GLN A 366 -4.44 -36.00 -15.21
CA GLN A 366 -3.80 -34.72 -15.48
C GLN A 366 -2.29 -34.93 -15.44
N ILE A 367 -1.62 -34.76 -16.59
CA ILE A 367 -0.16 -34.89 -16.70
C ILE A 367 0.36 -33.51 -17.10
N GLU A 368 0.83 -32.75 -16.12
CA GLU A 368 1.37 -31.41 -16.31
C GLU A 368 2.89 -31.47 -16.12
N SER A 369 3.63 -31.44 -17.22
CA SER A 369 5.06 -31.25 -17.16
C SER A 369 5.41 -29.89 -17.72
N PHE A 370 6.05 -29.07 -16.90
CA PHE A 370 6.53 -27.76 -17.28
C PHE A 370 8.01 -27.83 -17.64
N GLY A 371 8.37 -27.42 -18.86
CA GLY A 371 9.75 -27.12 -19.20
C GLY A 371 10.10 -25.72 -18.70
N MET A 372 11.11 -25.58 -17.85
CA MET A 372 11.45 -24.31 -17.21
C MET A 372 12.89 -23.90 -17.50
N HIS A 373 13.05 -22.67 -17.97
CA HIS A 373 14.35 -22.01 -18.14
C HIS A 373 14.46 -20.84 -17.15
N LEU A 374 15.43 -20.92 -16.23
CA LEU A 374 15.74 -19.85 -15.29
C LEU A 374 17.09 -19.26 -15.65
N HIS A 375 17.13 -17.96 -15.93
CA HIS A 375 18.35 -17.23 -16.24
C HIS A 375 18.78 -16.33 -15.08
N GLY A 376 20.09 -16.11 -14.91
CA GLY A 376 20.69 -15.35 -13.80
C GLY A 376 20.41 -13.86 -13.78
N ASP A 377 19.81 -13.33 -14.85
CA ASP A 377 19.29 -11.97 -14.91
C ASP A 377 17.83 -11.84 -14.45
N GLY A 378 17.22 -12.95 -13.99
CA GLY A 378 15.86 -13.00 -13.48
C GLY A 378 14.78 -13.33 -14.49
N SER A 379 15.14 -13.59 -15.74
CA SER A 379 14.18 -14.08 -16.74
C SER A 379 13.82 -15.52 -16.47
N ILE A 380 12.52 -15.80 -16.41
CA ILE A 380 11.99 -17.16 -16.28
C ILE A 380 11.06 -17.39 -17.47
N VAL A 381 11.28 -18.49 -18.17
CA VAL A 381 10.42 -18.94 -19.27
C VAL A 381 9.87 -20.31 -18.93
N TYR A 382 8.55 -20.43 -18.95
CA TYR A 382 7.82 -21.68 -18.82
C TYR A 382 7.35 -22.09 -20.20
N GLY A 383 7.77 -23.26 -20.68
CA GLY A 383 7.39 -23.82 -21.97
C GLY A 383 6.50 -25.04 -21.80
N MET A 384 5.45 -25.12 -22.62
CA MET A 384 4.58 -26.29 -22.73
C MET A 384 4.07 -26.46 -24.16
N VAL A 385 3.76 -27.71 -24.50
CA VAL A 385 3.13 -28.09 -25.76
C VAL A 385 1.78 -28.71 -25.43
N ILE A 386 0.71 -28.20 -26.04
CA ILE A 386 -0.65 -28.69 -25.79
C ILE A 386 -0.97 -29.77 -26.83
N GLU A 387 -1.07 -31.02 -26.41
CA GLU A 387 -1.38 -32.16 -27.30
C GLU A 387 -2.87 -32.50 -27.34
N ALA A 388 -3.60 -32.33 -26.24
CA ALA A 388 -5.04 -32.51 -26.19
C ALA A 388 -5.65 -31.73 -25.03
N THR A 389 -6.88 -31.25 -25.22
CA THR A 389 -7.69 -30.64 -24.14
C THR A 389 -9.05 -31.31 -24.11
N MET A 390 -9.46 -31.83 -22.95
CA MET A 390 -10.73 -32.56 -22.78
C MET A 390 -10.90 -33.65 -23.87
N ASP A 391 -11.92 -33.50 -24.73
CA ASP A 391 -12.24 -34.42 -25.83
C ASP A 391 -11.59 -34.06 -27.18
N ARG A 392 -10.78 -32.99 -27.24
CA ARG A 392 -10.32 -32.40 -28.51
C ARG A 392 -8.81 -32.60 -28.72
N PRO A 393 -8.40 -33.01 -29.94
CA PRO A 393 -6.98 -33.19 -30.28
C PRO A 393 -6.27 -31.84 -30.50
N ALA A 394 -4.93 -31.85 -30.52
CA ALA A 394 -4.05 -30.69 -30.77
C ALA A 394 -4.40 -29.87 -32.03
N ASP A 395 -4.96 -30.53 -33.05
CA ASP A 395 -5.32 -29.89 -34.32
C ASP A 395 -6.61 -29.06 -34.21
N PHE A 396 -7.37 -29.19 -33.12
CA PHE A 396 -8.64 -28.50 -32.94
C PHE A 396 -8.75 -27.91 -31.53
N LEU A 397 -7.92 -26.90 -31.25
CA LEU A 397 -7.93 -26.20 -29.97
C LEU A 397 -8.79 -24.94 -30.02
N CYS A 398 -9.73 -24.81 -29.08
CA CYS A 398 -10.55 -23.62 -28.93
C CYS A 398 -9.93 -22.61 -27.97
N VAL A 399 -10.13 -21.33 -28.29
CA VAL A 399 -9.58 -20.22 -27.51
C VAL A 399 -10.17 -20.18 -26.09
N ASP A 400 -11.43 -20.56 -25.90
CA ASP A 400 -12.07 -20.58 -24.56
C ASP A 400 -11.48 -21.64 -23.62
N HIS A 401 -11.10 -22.81 -24.16
CA HIS A 401 -10.41 -23.85 -23.39
C HIS A 401 -8.99 -23.40 -23.07
N LEU A 402 -8.31 -22.74 -24.01
CA LEU A 402 -6.99 -22.19 -23.81
C LEU A 402 -6.99 -21.09 -22.72
N ALA A 403 -8.00 -20.22 -22.69
CA ALA A 403 -8.12 -19.18 -21.68
C ALA A 403 -8.22 -19.75 -20.25
N ARG A 404 -8.94 -20.86 -20.06
CA ARG A 404 -9.03 -21.56 -18.77
C ARG A 404 -7.73 -22.29 -18.43
N LEU A 405 -7.14 -23.02 -19.39
CA LEU A 405 -5.85 -23.69 -19.21
C LEU A 405 -4.75 -22.71 -18.78
N LEU A 406 -4.72 -21.50 -19.33
CA LEU A 406 -3.74 -20.49 -18.95
C LEU A 406 -3.85 -20.02 -17.49
N VAL A 407 -5.03 -20.14 -16.86
CA VAL A 407 -5.20 -19.85 -15.43
C VAL A 407 -4.46 -20.88 -14.59
N ASP A 408 -4.65 -22.16 -14.91
CA ASP A 408 -4.02 -23.28 -14.21
C ASP A 408 -2.49 -23.17 -14.35
N VAL A 409 -2.04 -22.94 -15.58
CA VAL A 409 -0.63 -22.64 -15.88
C VAL A 409 -0.10 -21.48 -15.03
N ASP A 410 -0.84 -20.38 -14.90
CA ASP A 410 -0.41 -19.22 -14.10
C ASP A 410 -0.35 -19.52 -12.60
N LEU A 411 -1.26 -20.33 -12.05
CA LEU A 411 -1.28 -20.68 -10.63
C LEU A 411 -0.20 -21.72 -10.30
N ASP A 412 -0.10 -22.78 -11.10
CA ASP A 412 0.80 -23.91 -10.86
C ASP A 412 2.26 -23.53 -11.07
N SER A 413 2.58 -22.80 -12.14
CA SER A 413 3.93 -22.28 -12.31
C SER A 413 4.30 -21.26 -11.23
N SER A 414 3.33 -20.53 -10.66
CA SER A 414 3.59 -19.65 -9.51
C SER A 414 3.96 -20.44 -8.25
N LYS A 415 3.29 -21.57 -8.03
CA LYS A 415 3.52 -22.49 -6.92
C LYS A 415 4.89 -23.18 -7.04
N ILE A 416 5.20 -23.74 -8.20
CA ILE A 416 6.49 -24.40 -8.51
C ILE A 416 7.67 -23.46 -8.21
N ILE A 417 7.63 -22.23 -8.73
CA ILE A 417 8.69 -21.27 -8.46
C ILE A 417 8.74 -20.86 -7.00
N ASN A 418 7.60 -20.70 -6.31
CA ASN A 418 7.60 -20.31 -4.91
C ASN A 418 8.35 -21.31 -4.00
N ASP A 419 8.32 -22.60 -4.34
CA ASP A 419 9.08 -23.66 -3.64
C ASP A 419 10.59 -23.57 -3.90
N LEU A 420 11.01 -22.98 -5.02
CA LEU A 420 12.42 -22.83 -5.41
C LEU A 420 13.06 -21.55 -4.88
N LEU A 421 12.26 -20.52 -4.65
CA LEU A 421 12.75 -19.21 -4.24
C LEU A 421 13.28 -19.19 -2.80
N SER A 422 14.35 -18.43 -2.59
CA SER A 422 14.85 -18.16 -1.25
C SER A 422 13.87 -17.30 -0.43
N PRO A 423 13.93 -17.34 0.91
CA PRO A 423 13.10 -16.49 1.77
C PRO A 423 13.27 -14.98 1.47
N HIS A 424 14.47 -14.55 1.13
CA HIS A 424 14.73 -13.14 0.74
C HIS A 424 14.01 -12.78 -0.56
N GLN A 425 14.11 -13.62 -1.60
CA GLN A 425 13.40 -13.40 -2.87
C GLN A 425 11.88 -13.38 -2.69
N ARG A 426 11.32 -14.25 -1.83
CA ARG A 426 9.91 -14.20 -1.46
C ARG A 426 9.53 -12.85 -0.84
N GLY A 427 10.35 -12.33 0.09
CA GLY A 427 10.16 -10.99 0.66
C GLY A 427 10.21 -9.85 -0.37
N LEU A 428 11.10 -9.94 -1.38
CA LEU A 428 11.13 -8.96 -2.48
C LEU A 428 9.84 -9.00 -3.31
N LEU A 429 9.34 -10.20 -3.62
CA LEU A 429 8.10 -10.39 -4.36
C LEU A 429 6.88 -9.92 -3.56
N ASP A 430 6.82 -10.21 -2.25
CA ASP A 430 5.74 -9.77 -1.37
C ASP A 430 5.61 -8.24 -1.38
N ILE A 431 6.73 -7.52 -1.42
CA ILE A 431 6.73 -6.05 -1.50
C ILE A 431 6.26 -5.57 -2.86
N LEU A 432 6.63 -6.23 -3.95
CA LEU A 432 6.21 -5.87 -5.30
C LEU A 432 4.71 -6.09 -5.51
N PHE A 433 4.17 -7.18 -4.95
CA PHE A 433 2.80 -7.65 -5.15
C PHE A 433 1.84 -7.38 -3.96
N MET A 434 2.24 -6.62 -2.93
CA MET A 434 1.41 -6.33 -1.74
C MET A 434 0.97 -7.59 -0.95
N ASN A 435 1.89 -8.54 -0.75
CA ASN A 435 1.63 -9.84 -0.11
C ASN A 435 0.65 -10.74 -0.90
N ASP A 436 0.52 -10.51 -2.21
CA ASP A 436 -0.26 -11.35 -3.12
C ASP A 436 0.66 -12.04 -4.14
N THR A 437 1.60 -12.83 -3.62
CA THR A 437 2.64 -13.52 -4.40
C THR A 437 2.18 -14.78 -5.09
N SER A 438 0.99 -15.29 -4.76
CA SER A 438 0.39 -16.45 -5.42
C SER A 438 -0.19 -16.14 -6.80
N SER A 439 -0.63 -14.89 -7.03
CA SER A 439 -1.33 -14.49 -8.25
C SER A 439 -0.50 -13.51 -9.10
N ARG A 440 0.69 -13.97 -9.52
CA ARG A 440 1.64 -13.15 -10.30
C ARG A 440 1.20 -13.12 -11.76
N ASN A 441 1.03 -11.91 -12.31
CA ASN A 441 0.73 -11.77 -13.74
C ASN A 441 1.96 -12.11 -14.56
N LYS A 442 1.77 -12.94 -15.57
CA LYS A 442 2.80 -13.34 -16.52
C LYS A 442 2.41 -12.89 -17.92
N PHE A 443 3.38 -12.90 -18.83
CA PHE A 443 3.12 -12.61 -20.24
C PHE A 443 3.01 -13.92 -21.00
N ALA A 444 1.88 -14.15 -21.68
CA ALA A 444 1.66 -15.38 -22.45
C ALA A 444 2.05 -15.17 -23.92
N LEU A 445 2.99 -15.97 -24.41
CA LEU A 445 3.36 -16.07 -25.81
C LEU A 445 2.82 -17.37 -26.37
N LEU A 446 1.97 -17.26 -27.38
CA LEU A 446 1.35 -18.38 -28.07
C LEU A 446 1.91 -18.49 -29.47
N THR A 447 2.31 -19.70 -29.83
CA THR A 447 2.67 -20.06 -31.20
C THR A 447 1.74 -21.14 -31.68
N ALA A 448 1.15 -20.96 -32.85
CA ALA A 448 0.24 -21.93 -33.47
C ALA A 448 0.69 -22.19 -34.90
N SER A 449 0.55 -23.42 -35.37
CA SER A 449 0.89 -23.79 -36.75
C SER A 449 -0.11 -23.22 -37.76
N GLY A 450 -1.36 -23.02 -37.32
CA GLY A 450 -2.45 -22.50 -38.13
C GLY A 450 -3.53 -21.85 -37.28
N ILE A 451 -4.27 -20.92 -37.90
CA ILE A 451 -5.48 -20.30 -37.35
C ILE A 451 -6.62 -20.47 -38.36
N SER A 452 -7.77 -20.93 -37.88
CA SER A 452 -8.99 -21.12 -38.67
C SER A 452 -10.12 -20.27 -38.08
N PRO A 453 -10.89 -19.52 -38.90
CA PRO A 453 -10.77 -19.36 -40.35
C PRO A 453 -9.54 -18.53 -40.76
N LYS A 454 -8.93 -18.84 -41.92
CA LYS A 454 -7.80 -18.07 -42.47
C LYS A 454 -8.29 -16.75 -43.06
N LEU A 455 -8.10 -15.67 -42.31
CA LEU A 455 -8.52 -14.31 -42.69
C LEU A 455 -7.29 -13.37 -42.78
N PRO A 456 -7.35 -12.25 -43.51
CA PRO A 456 -6.31 -11.23 -43.41
C PRO A 456 -6.25 -10.65 -42.00
N ALA A 457 -5.07 -10.23 -41.52
CA ALA A 457 -4.85 -9.71 -40.16
C ALA A 457 -5.95 -8.73 -39.70
N ARG A 458 -6.28 -7.74 -40.54
CA ARG A 458 -7.28 -6.71 -40.21
C ARG A 458 -8.69 -7.26 -39.96
N ALA A 459 -9.03 -8.41 -40.53
CA ALA A 459 -10.36 -9.00 -40.36
C ALA A 459 -10.53 -9.75 -39.03
N TYR A 460 -9.45 -9.91 -38.24
CA TYR A 460 -9.55 -10.34 -36.84
C TYR A 460 -9.86 -9.17 -35.88
N LEU A 461 -9.76 -7.92 -36.35
CA LEU A 461 -10.13 -6.70 -35.62
C LEU A 461 -11.49 -6.19 -36.12
N ASP A 462 -12.50 -7.07 -36.12
CA ASP A 462 -13.85 -6.76 -36.59
C ASP A 462 -14.76 -6.19 -35.49
N ARG A 463 -14.25 -5.99 -34.26
CA ARG A 463 -15.01 -5.65 -33.04
C ARG A 463 -16.14 -6.62 -32.73
N GLY A 464 -16.14 -7.79 -33.35
CA GLY A 464 -17.14 -8.83 -33.16
C GLY A 464 -16.63 -9.97 -32.31
N GLU A 465 -17.29 -11.12 -32.46
CA GLU A 465 -17.02 -12.36 -31.71
C GLU A 465 -15.56 -12.81 -31.85
N LYS A 466 -14.96 -12.70 -33.05
CA LYS A 466 -13.56 -13.10 -33.29
C LYS A 466 -12.55 -12.28 -32.47
N GLU A 467 -12.73 -10.96 -32.44
CA GLU A 467 -11.87 -10.09 -31.64
C GLU A 467 -12.07 -10.35 -30.15
N ASN A 468 -13.30 -10.62 -29.72
CA ASN A 468 -13.64 -10.91 -28.33
C ASN A 468 -13.02 -12.22 -27.84
N GLU A 469 -13.05 -13.29 -28.64
CA GLU A 469 -12.37 -14.56 -28.31
C GLU A 469 -10.87 -14.37 -28.15
N LEU A 470 -10.21 -13.70 -29.10
CA LEU A 470 -8.76 -13.44 -29.00
C LEU A 470 -8.40 -12.57 -27.79
N LYS A 471 -9.29 -11.63 -27.41
CA LYS A 471 -9.12 -10.80 -26.21
C LYS A 471 -9.18 -11.59 -24.91
N GLN A 472 -9.85 -12.74 -24.86
CA GLN A 472 -9.87 -13.57 -23.67
C GLN A 472 -8.46 -14.06 -23.29
N VAL A 473 -7.62 -14.30 -24.29
CA VAL A 473 -6.27 -14.88 -24.10
C VAL A 473 -5.16 -13.83 -24.22
N LEU A 474 -5.24 -12.91 -25.17
CA LEU A 474 -4.18 -11.90 -25.42
C LEU A 474 -4.41 -10.59 -24.65
N GLY A 475 -5.59 -10.43 -24.05
CA GLY A 475 -6.08 -9.15 -23.55
C GLY A 475 -6.37 -8.17 -24.70
N GLU A 476 -6.42 -6.87 -24.38
CA GLU A 476 -6.66 -5.83 -25.38
C GLU A 476 -5.61 -5.86 -26.50
N ILE A 477 -6.05 -6.06 -27.75
CA ILE A 477 -5.18 -6.19 -28.92
C ILE A 477 -4.70 -4.80 -29.36
N HIS A 478 -3.38 -4.60 -29.40
CA HIS A 478 -2.76 -3.32 -29.78
C HIS A 478 -2.45 -3.24 -31.27
N SER A 479 -1.97 -4.34 -31.85
CA SER A 479 -1.56 -4.37 -33.25
C SER A 479 -1.66 -5.76 -33.83
N VAL A 480 -2.06 -5.82 -35.10
CA VAL A 480 -2.16 -7.06 -35.87
C VAL A 480 -1.48 -6.85 -37.21
N HIS A 481 -0.56 -7.76 -37.54
CA HIS A 481 0.28 -7.67 -38.73
C HIS A 481 0.26 -8.99 -39.49
N ASP A 482 0.14 -8.90 -40.81
CA ASP A 482 0.38 -10.05 -41.70
C ASP A 482 1.89 -10.17 -41.92
N ILE A 483 2.48 -11.31 -41.56
CA ILE A 483 3.89 -11.61 -41.76
C ILE A 483 4.00 -12.58 -42.93
N GLY A 484 4.54 -12.10 -44.05
CA GLY A 484 4.60 -12.91 -45.26
C GLY A 484 3.20 -13.21 -45.82
N ARG A 485 2.95 -14.47 -46.23
CA ARG A 485 1.68 -14.88 -46.87
C ARG A 485 0.73 -15.58 -45.91
N ASP A 486 1.27 -16.42 -45.04
CA ASP A 486 0.48 -17.31 -44.18
C ASP A 486 0.61 -16.98 -42.68
N ASP A 487 1.68 -16.33 -42.26
CA ASP A 487 1.95 -16.05 -40.85
C ASP A 487 1.23 -14.76 -40.39
N LYS A 488 0.69 -14.78 -39.18
CA LYS A 488 -0.07 -13.66 -38.58
C LYS A 488 0.44 -13.38 -37.19
N LEU A 489 0.73 -12.12 -36.92
CA LEU A 489 1.16 -11.65 -35.61
C LEU A 489 0.07 -10.81 -34.98
N LEU A 490 -0.40 -11.23 -33.82
CA LEU A 490 -1.34 -10.50 -32.98
C LEU A 490 -0.64 -10.16 -31.66
N VAL A 491 -0.47 -8.87 -31.40
CA VAL A 491 0.16 -8.38 -30.17
C VAL A 491 -0.91 -7.74 -29.30
N GLY A 492 -1.17 -8.37 -28.15
CA GLY A 492 -2.05 -7.88 -27.11
C GLY A 492 -1.31 -7.28 -25.92
N ARG A 493 -2.08 -6.86 -24.93
CA ARG A 493 -1.57 -6.27 -23.69
C ARG A 493 -0.97 -7.30 -22.73
N GLU A 494 -1.57 -8.49 -22.69
CA GLU A 494 -1.25 -9.55 -21.72
C GLU A 494 -0.64 -10.79 -22.40
N GLY A 495 -0.80 -10.90 -23.73
CA GLY A 495 -0.11 -11.91 -24.51
C GLY A 495 0.11 -11.55 -25.97
N MET A 496 0.83 -12.42 -26.68
CA MET A 496 1.10 -12.34 -28.11
C MET A 496 0.82 -13.68 -28.77
N LEU A 497 0.19 -13.67 -29.94
CA LEU A 497 -0.06 -14.86 -30.76
C LEU A 497 0.66 -14.72 -32.10
N LEU A 498 1.53 -15.68 -32.41
CA LEU A 498 2.08 -15.87 -33.74
C LEU A 498 1.48 -17.15 -34.35
N ALA A 499 0.59 -16.98 -35.32
CA ALA A 499 -0.07 -18.07 -36.00
C ALA A 499 0.50 -18.25 -37.40
N GLY A 500 1.14 -19.40 -37.67
CA GLY A 500 1.58 -19.78 -39.00
C GLY A 500 2.64 -20.88 -39.00
N PRO A 501 2.87 -21.54 -40.16
CA PRO A 501 3.74 -22.70 -40.26
C PRO A 501 5.21 -22.39 -39.97
N ASN A 502 5.64 -21.14 -40.13
CA ASN A 502 7.03 -20.73 -39.88
C ASN A 502 7.25 -20.17 -38.47
N ALA A 503 6.24 -20.15 -37.59
CA ALA A 503 6.32 -19.54 -36.27
C ALA A 503 7.52 -20.06 -35.44
N ASN A 504 7.80 -21.37 -35.53
CA ASN A 504 8.87 -22.03 -34.78
C ASN A 504 10.29 -21.59 -35.22
N ARG A 505 10.47 -21.11 -36.46
CA ARG A 505 11.80 -20.74 -36.98
C ARG A 505 12.33 -19.45 -36.37
N HIS A 506 11.45 -18.61 -35.83
CA HIS A 506 11.79 -17.30 -35.30
C HIS A 506 11.78 -17.25 -33.76
N GLU A 507 11.85 -18.41 -33.11
CA GLU A 507 11.85 -18.56 -31.65
C GLU A 507 12.81 -17.60 -30.91
N PRO A 508 14.07 -17.38 -31.34
CA PRO A 508 14.96 -16.44 -30.63
C PRO A 508 14.45 -14.99 -30.59
N LEU A 509 13.72 -14.55 -31.62
CA LEU A 509 13.10 -13.22 -31.63
C LEU A 509 11.92 -13.14 -30.68
N LEU A 510 11.15 -14.22 -30.57
CA LEU A 510 9.98 -14.30 -29.71
C LEU A 510 10.38 -14.38 -28.25
N VAL A 511 11.40 -15.16 -27.90
CA VAL A 511 11.95 -15.23 -26.54
C VAL A 511 12.52 -13.88 -26.11
N ALA A 512 13.29 -13.20 -26.98
CA ALA A 512 13.78 -11.85 -26.69
C ALA A 512 12.64 -10.83 -26.47
N HIS A 513 11.52 -10.98 -27.20
CA HIS A 513 10.33 -10.17 -27.00
C HIS A 513 9.64 -10.47 -25.66
N LEU A 514 9.48 -11.76 -25.35
CA LEU A 514 8.90 -12.27 -24.10
C LEU A 514 9.65 -11.72 -22.89
N GLU A 515 10.97 -11.77 -22.91
CA GLU A 515 11.85 -11.24 -21.87
C GLU A 515 11.73 -9.72 -21.68
N LEU A 516 11.57 -8.97 -22.78
CA LEU A 516 11.35 -7.51 -22.69
C LEU A 516 9.99 -7.18 -22.09
N LEU A 517 8.94 -7.88 -22.51
CA LEU A 517 7.57 -7.62 -22.03
C LEU A 517 7.36 -8.09 -20.59
N SER A 518 8.00 -9.18 -20.15
CA SER A 518 7.96 -9.60 -18.75
C SER A 518 8.55 -8.53 -17.81
N ARG A 519 9.64 -7.87 -18.22
CA ARG A 519 10.22 -6.73 -17.51
C ARG A 519 9.31 -5.50 -17.55
N GLU A 520 8.64 -5.25 -18.67
CA GLU A 520 7.64 -4.17 -18.76
C GLU A 520 6.52 -4.34 -17.71
N LEU A 521 6.00 -5.56 -17.56
CA LEU A 521 4.97 -5.88 -16.56
C LEU A 521 5.46 -5.53 -15.16
N VAL A 522 6.70 -5.91 -14.81
CA VAL A 522 7.29 -5.61 -13.51
C VAL A 522 7.48 -4.11 -13.29
N VAL A 523 7.94 -3.35 -14.30
CA VAL A 523 8.03 -1.89 -14.22
C VAL A 523 6.66 -1.26 -13.90
N ARG A 524 5.56 -1.80 -14.45
CA ARG A 524 4.19 -1.32 -14.17
C ARG A 524 3.79 -1.59 -12.72
N PHE A 525 4.11 -2.76 -12.17
CA PHE A 525 3.80 -3.08 -10.77
C PHE A 525 4.67 -2.30 -9.79
N PHE A 526 5.96 -2.17 -10.10
CA PHE A 526 6.90 -1.36 -9.34
C PHE A 526 6.44 0.10 -9.22
N PHE A 527 5.97 0.68 -10.34
CA PHE A 527 5.44 2.03 -10.37
C PHE A 527 4.23 2.19 -9.44
N LYS A 528 3.26 1.26 -9.51
CA LYS A 528 2.10 1.25 -8.61
C LYS A 528 2.52 1.20 -7.13
N ARG A 529 3.42 0.29 -6.76
CA ARG A 529 3.93 0.17 -5.39
C ARG A 529 4.61 1.43 -4.90
N THR A 530 5.40 2.06 -5.76
CA THR A 530 6.11 3.31 -5.45
C THR A 530 5.12 4.44 -5.08
N PHE A 531 3.94 4.50 -5.70
CA PHE A 531 2.91 5.48 -5.30
C PHE A 531 2.25 5.16 -3.97
N ILE A 532 1.90 3.88 -3.73
CA ILE A 532 1.31 3.45 -2.44
C ILE A 532 2.25 3.83 -1.29
N LEU A 533 3.55 3.59 -1.46
CA LEU A 533 4.57 4.03 -0.50
C LEU A 533 4.57 5.55 -0.32
N GLY A 534 4.42 6.30 -1.42
CA GLY A 534 4.33 7.76 -1.41
C GLY A 534 3.13 8.29 -0.64
N ASP A 535 1.97 7.67 -0.79
CA ASP A 535 0.75 8.03 -0.05
C ASP A 535 0.87 7.71 1.45
N LEU A 536 1.42 6.54 1.80
CA LEU A 536 1.66 6.17 3.19
C LEU A 536 2.59 7.19 3.88
N LEU A 537 3.64 7.64 3.20
CA LEU A 537 4.53 8.70 3.70
C LEU A 537 3.81 10.04 3.87
N ALA A 538 2.88 10.38 2.97
CA ALA A 538 2.09 11.61 3.06
C ALA A 538 1.12 11.54 4.25
N ARG A 539 0.46 10.40 4.47
CA ARG A 539 -0.38 10.14 5.64
C ARG A 539 0.42 10.23 6.94
N ALA A 540 1.58 9.56 7.02
CA ALA A 540 2.48 9.64 8.17
C ALA A 540 2.87 11.09 8.50
N ARG A 541 3.16 11.91 7.48
CA ARG A 541 3.45 13.34 7.67
C ARG A 541 2.25 14.15 8.15
N CYS A 542 1.04 13.85 7.65
CA CYS A 542 -0.19 14.51 8.11
C CYS A 542 -0.45 14.24 9.59
N TYR A 543 -0.29 12.98 10.02
CA TYR A 543 -0.39 12.61 11.43
C TYR A 543 0.64 13.33 12.32
N MET A 544 1.87 13.53 11.83
CA MET A 544 2.87 14.34 12.56
C MET A 544 2.41 15.78 12.80
N THR A 545 1.59 16.35 11.92
CA THR A 545 1.08 17.72 12.13
C THR A 545 -0.09 17.79 13.10
N SER A 546 -0.81 16.69 13.33
CA SER A 546 -2.02 16.62 14.16
C SER A 546 -1.84 15.82 15.47
N PHE A 547 -0.59 15.56 15.88
CA PHE A 547 -0.22 14.68 16.99
C PHE A 547 -0.74 15.09 18.39
N GLU A 548 -1.05 16.38 18.61
CA GLU A 548 -1.55 16.87 19.89
C GLU A 548 -2.89 16.22 20.31
N MET A 549 -3.61 15.65 19.35
CA MET A 549 -4.92 15.04 19.57
C MET A 549 -4.85 13.60 20.08
N ASN A 550 -3.80 12.82 19.75
CA ASN A 550 -3.72 11.38 20.09
C ASN A 550 -2.26 10.90 20.31
N PRO A 551 -1.80 10.68 21.56
CA PRO A 551 -0.44 10.22 21.86
C PRO A 551 -0.18 8.75 21.49
N GLU A 552 -1.19 7.88 21.52
CA GLU A 552 -1.05 6.45 21.16
C GLU A 552 -0.75 6.26 19.65
N ALA A 553 -1.27 7.15 18.80
CA ALA A 553 -1.03 7.13 17.35
C ALA A 553 0.44 7.40 16.97
N LEU A 554 1.26 7.93 17.89
CA LEU A 554 2.67 8.23 17.64
C LEU A 554 3.51 6.95 17.49
N GLU A 555 3.22 5.91 18.26
CA GLU A 555 3.94 4.64 18.20
C GLU A 555 3.61 3.88 16.91
N GLU A 556 2.33 3.81 16.56
CA GLU A 556 1.86 3.24 15.29
C GLU A 556 2.49 3.96 14.08
N MET A 557 2.54 5.29 14.11
CA MET A 557 3.19 6.08 13.08
C MET A 557 4.70 5.81 13.00
N ARG A 558 5.40 5.64 14.13
CA ARG A 558 6.83 5.28 14.15
C ARG A 558 7.07 3.92 13.50
N HIS A 559 6.23 2.93 13.83
CA HIS A 559 6.25 1.63 13.18
C HIS A 559 5.97 1.76 11.68
N SER A 560 5.02 2.60 11.28
CA SER A 560 4.68 2.87 9.88
C SER A 560 5.85 3.50 9.10
N VAL A 561 6.50 4.52 9.65
CA VAL A 561 7.69 5.17 9.06
C VAL A 561 8.87 4.19 8.98
N SER A 562 9.05 3.33 9.99
CA SER A 562 10.09 2.29 9.97
C SER A 562 9.83 1.24 8.90
N ARG A 563 8.57 0.80 8.74
CA ARG A 563 8.15 -0.11 7.67
C ARG A 563 8.40 0.50 6.29
N CYS A 564 8.01 1.76 6.07
CA CYS A 564 8.31 2.46 4.82
C CYS A 564 9.81 2.56 4.52
N ALA A 565 10.65 2.73 5.54
CA ALA A 565 12.09 2.75 5.35
C ALA A 565 12.63 1.40 4.86
N HIS A 566 12.12 0.31 5.43
CA HIS A 566 12.44 -1.05 5.01
C HIS A 566 11.96 -1.33 3.59
N ASP A 567 10.68 -1.05 3.30
CA ASP A 567 10.07 -1.20 1.96
C ASP A 567 10.84 -0.42 0.89
N LEU A 568 11.28 0.80 1.21
CA LEU A 568 12.04 1.64 0.28
C LEU A 568 13.40 1.04 -0.08
N VAL A 569 14.10 0.43 0.89
CA VAL A 569 15.39 -0.22 0.64
C VAL A 569 15.22 -1.43 -0.28
N LEU A 570 14.19 -2.24 -0.04
CA LEU A 570 13.93 -3.44 -0.87
C LEU A 570 13.46 -3.06 -2.28
N LEU A 571 12.70 -1.96 -2.43
CA LEU A 571 12.37 -1.42 -3.75
C LEU A 571 13.60 -0.85 -4.49
N GLU A 572 14.56 -0.25 -3.78
CA GLU A 572 15.83 0.17 -4.38
C GLU A 572 16.61 -1.04 -4.90
N GLU A 573 16.69 -2.13 -4.13
CA GLU A 573 17.33 -3.40 -4.54
C GLU A 573 16.67 -3.99 -5.79
N ILE A 574 15.34 -4.11 -5.83
CA ILE A 574 14.60 -4.64 -6.99
C ILE A 574 14.88 -3.80 -8.25
N LEU A 575 14.90 -2.47 -8.12
CA LEU A 575 15.16 -1.59 -9.25
C LEU A 575 16.60 -1.69 -9.76
N GLU A 576 17.58 -1.94 -8.88
CA GLU A 576 18.96 -2.19 -9.26
C GLU A 576 19.09 -3.49 -10.05
N LEU A 577 18.52 -4.60 -9.56
CA LEU A 577 18.49 -5.88 -10.26
C LEU A 577 17.79 -5.77 -11.62
N LEU A 578 16.66 -5.06 -11.70
CA LEU A 578 15.94 -4.85 -12.96
C LEU A 578 16.78 -4.06 -13.98
N ARG A 579 17.54 -3.07 -13.52
CA ARG A 579 18.41 -2.28 -14.40
C ARG A 579 19.62 -3.06 -14.88
N GLU A 580 20.19 -3.92 -14.05
CA GLU A 580 21.26 -4.84 -14.44
C GLU A 580 20.76 -5.84 -15.47
N SER A 581 19.57 -6.41 -15.23
CA SER A 581 18.89 -7.30 -16.15
C SER A 581 18.65 -6.66 -17.53
N LEU A 582 18.15 -5.42 -17.58
CA LEU A 582 17.99 -4.69 -18.85
C LEU A 582 19.32 -4.39 -19.57
N ARG A 583 20.41 -4.21 -18.83
CA ARG A 583 21.74 -4.01 -19.43
C ARG A 583 22.29 -5.31 -20.01
N SER A 584 22.13 -6.43 -19.30
CA SER A 584 22.50 -7.76 -19.78
C SER A 584 21.78 -8.07 -21.10
N LEU A 585 20.45 -7.85 -21.11
CA LEU A 585 19.61 -8.06 -22.28
C LEU A 585 20.04 -7.22 -23.49
N ALA A 586 20.54 -6.00 -23.26
CA ALA A 586 21.01 -5.14 -24.35
C ALA A 586 22.13 -5.79 -25.20
N HIS A 587 22.92 -6.69 -24.59
CA HIS A 587 24.01 -7.41 -25.26
C HIS A 587 23.54 -8.70 -25.93
N THR A 588 22.48 -9.33 -25.43
CA THR A 588 21.93 -10.58 -25.96
C THR A 588 20.83 -10.36 -27.00
N LEU A 589 20.36 -9.12 -27.18
CA LEU A 589 19.33 -8.81 -28.17
C LEU A 589 19.72 -9.30 -29.57
N PRO A 590 18.91 -10.16 -30.20
CA PRO A 590 19.22 -10.69 -31.52
C PRO A 590 19.31 -9.56 -32.53
N THR A 591 20.33 -9.63 -33.39
CA THR A 591 20.46 -8.70 -34.51
C THR A 591 19.42 -9.07 -35.58
N ARG A 592 18.96 -8.08 -36.35
CA ARG A 592 18.02 -8.30 -37.45
C ARG A 592 18.48 -9.52 -38.29
N PRO A 593 17.65 -10.57 -38.45
CA PRO A 593 18.05 -11.71 -39.24
C PRO A 593 18.33 -11.25 -40.67
N THR A 594 19.50 -11.59 -41.20
CA THR A 594 19.80 -11.41 -42.61
C THR A 594 18.91 -12.35 -43.41
N PRO A 595 18.30 -11.91 -44.52
CA PRO A 595 17.51 -12.80 -45.36
C PRO A 595 18.42 -13.93 -45.85
N ALA A 596 18.19 -15.15 -45.36
CA ALA A 596 18.83 -16.36 -45.85
C ALA A 596 18.18 -16.76 -47.18
N GLU A 597 18.89 -17.50 -48.04
CA GLU A 597 18.35 -18.02 -49.31
C GLU A 597 17.08 -18.89 -49.12
N ASP A 598 16.88 -19.44 -47.91
CA ASP A 598 15.76 -20.30 -47.52
C ASP A 598 14.46 -19.55 -47.15
N ASP A 599 14.48 -18.22 -47.01
CA ASP A 599 13.33 -17.41 -46.58
C ASP A 599 12.96 -16.35 -47.64
N SER A 600 12.46 -16.81 -48.79
CA SER A 600 12.11 -15.97 -49.94
C SER A 600 11.09 -14.87 -49.66
N THR A 601 10.40 -14.95 -48.51
CA THR A 601 9.31 -14.05 -48.10
C THR A 601 9.77 -12.98 -47.11
N GLY A 602 10.99 -13.09 -46.55
CA GLY A 602 11.53 -12.12 -45.58
C GLY A 602 10.75 -12.04 -44.26
N GLY A 603 10.08 -13.13 -43.85
CA GLY A 603 9.20 -13.15 -42.68
C GLY A 603 9.91 -12.76 -41.38
N GLY A 604 11.13 -13.25 -41.16
CA GLY A 604 11.92 -12.91 -39.97
C GLY A 604 12.34 -11.43 -39.90
N ALA A 605 12.63 -10.80 -41.04
CA ALA A 605 12.97 -9.39 -41.09
C ALA A 605 11.75 -8.51 -40.83
N ALA A 606 10.59 -8.87 -41.41
CA ALA A 606 9.32 -8.21 -41.13
C ALA A 606 8.93 -8.35 -39.65
N LEU A 607 9.06 -9.55 -39.08
CA LEU A 607 8.81 -9.80 -37.66
C LEU A 607 9.69 -8.90 -36.77
N TYR A 608 11.00 -8.83 -37.04
CA TYR A 608 11.91 -7.96 -36.29
C TYR A 608 11.51 -6.48 -36.38
N ASP A 609 11.13 -6.00 -37.58
CA ASP A 609 10.72 -4.62 -37.80
C ASP A 609 9.40 -4.28 -37.09
N HIS A 610 8.47 -5.24 -36.98
CA HIS A 610 7.20 -5.09 -36.27
C HIS A 610 7.34 -5.18 -34.74
N LEU A 611 8.20 -6.07 -34.22
CA LEU A 611 8.40 -6.23 -32.78
C LEU A 611 9.11 -5.04 -32.11
N GLN A 612 9.87 -4.26 -32.89
CA GLN A 612 10.56 -3.04 -32.41
C GLN A 612 11.36 -3.21 -31.10
N LEU A 613 12.02 -4.36 -30.91
CA LEU A 613 12.70 -4.75 -29.66
C LEU A 613 13.66 -3.69 -29.10
N ARG A 614 14.39 -3.01 -29.99
CA ARG A 614 15.32 -1.95 -29.59
C ARG A 614 14.61 -0.72 -29.05
N LYS A 615 13.45 -0.38 -29.60
CA LYS A 615 12.67 0.77 -29.15
C LYS A 615 12.08 0.49 -27.76
N THR A 616 11.47 -0.68 -27.58
CA THR A 616 10.90 -1.09 -26.28
C THR A 616 11.98 -1.15 -25.20
N HIS A 617 13.16 -1.69 -25.51
CA HIS A 617 14.32 -1.67 -24.61
C HIS A 617 14.71 -0.25 -24.14
N VAL A 618 14.87 0.68 -25.07
CA VAL A 618 15.24 2.08 -24.76
C VAL A 618 14.14 2.76 -23.93
N ASP A 619 12.87 2.53 -24.27
CA ASP A 619 11.73 3.07 -23.54
C ASP A 619 11.67 2.52 -22.10
N LEU A 620 11.92 1.22 -21.91
CA LEU A 620 12.01 0.60 -20.58
C LEU A 620 13.18 1.15 -19.77
N GLU A 621 14.34 1.37 -20.38
CA GLU A 621 15.50 1.95 -19.70
C GLU A 621 15.20 3.39 -19.24
N MET A 622 14.51 4.19 -20.06
CA MET A 622 14.06 5.53 -19.69
C MET A 622 13.06 5.49 -18.52
N ARG A 623 12.10 4.57 -18.53
CA ARG A 623 11.14 4.38 -17.43
C ARG A 623 11.84 3.97 -16.13
N CYS A 624 12.81 3.06 -16.18
CA CYS A 624 13.60 2.68 -15.00
C CYS A 624 14.44 3.86 -14.45
N LYS A 625 14.99 4.70 -15.34
CA LYS A 625 15.69 5.94 -14.93
C LYS A 625 14.74 6.92 -14.23
N ASP A 626 13.49 7.00 -14.66
CA ASP A 626 12.47 7.84 -14.00
C ASP A 626 12.07 7.29 -12.63
N LEU A 627 11.79 5.99 -12.54
CA LEU A 627 11.53 5.31 -11.26
C LEU A 627 12.65 5.53 -10.24
N ALA A 628 13.91 5.47 -10.67
CA ALA A 628 15.05 5.75 -9.81
C ALA A 628 15.04 7.19 -9.26
N LYS A 629 14.57 8.16 -10.05
CA LYS A 629 14.42 9.56 -9.57
C LYS A 629 13.30 9.66 -8.55
N LEU A 630 12.18 8.96 -8.77
CA LEU A 630 11.04 8.93 -7.84
C LEU A 630 11.45 8.34 -6.48
N LEU A 631 12.14 7.20 -6.45
CA LEU A 631 12.63 6.59 -5.20
C LEU A 631 13.57 7.51 -4.43
N ARG A 632 14.51 8.18 -5.11
CA ARG A 632 15.38 9.19 -4.47
C ARG A 632 14.56 10.33 -3.86
N GLY A 633 13.50 10.75 -4.52
CA GLY A 633 12.54 11.72 -4.00
C GLY A 633 11.84 11.23 -2.74
N PHE A 634 11.39 9.97 -2.71
CA PHE A 634 10.78 9.36 -1.52
C PHE A 634 11.78 9.18 -0.38
N ARG A 635 13.04 8.81 -0.67
CA ARG A 635 14.12 8.72 0.32
C ARG A 635 14.37 10.06 1.01
N ALA A 636 14.41 11.15 0.23
CA ALA A 636 14.55 12.49 0.78
C ALA A 636 13.35 12.89 1.67
N LYS A 637 12.12 12.58 1.24
CA LYS A 637 10.90 12.80 2.03
C LYS A 637 10.89 11.98 3.33
N LEU A 638 11.26 10.71 3.27
CA LEU A 638 11.38 9.83 4.44
C LEU A 638 12.41 10.39 5.44
N LYS A 639 13.59 10.81 4.97
CA LYS A 639 14.61 11.44 5.81
C LYS A 639 14.10 12.71 6.49
N GLN A 640 13.31 13.52 5.78
CA GLN A 640 12.66 14.69 6.35
C GLN A 640 11.67 14.29 7.45
N VAL A 641 10.79 13.32 7.21
CA VAL A 641 9.80 12.80 8.17
C VAL A 641 10.49 12.21 9.41
N GLN A 642 11.56 11.44 9.24
CA GLN A 642 12.38 10.92 10.36
C GLN A 642 13.02 12.04 11.18
N SER A 643 13.57 13.07 10.52
CA SER A 643 14.14 14.23 11.22
C SER A 643 13.08 15.01 11.99
N GLN A 644 11.88 15.18 11.42
CA GLN A 644 10.76 15.86 12.08
C GLN A 644 10.31 15.06 13.32
N ASN A 645 10.15 13.74 13.20
CA ASN A 645 9.85 12.87 14.33
C ASN A 645 10.89 12.99 15.46
N GLY A 646 12.18 13.04 15.13
CA GLY A 646 13.26 13.25 16.10
C GLY A 646 13.14 14.59 16.84
N THR A 647 12.86 15.68 16.11
CA THR A 647 12.64 16.99 16.73
C THR A 647 11.39 17.03 17.60
N MET A 648 10.31 16.36 17.17
CA MET A 648 9.06 16.30 17.92
C MET A 648 9.21 15.55 19.24
N ALA A 649 9.91 14.41 19.24
CA ALA A 649 10.21 13.67 20.45
C ALA A 649 10.97 14.53 21.47
N LYS A 650 11.90 15.36 20.98
CA LYS A 650 12.65 16.30 21.82
C LYS A 650 11.74 17.38 22.41
N THR A 651 10.90 18.03 21.60
CA THR A 651 9.95 19.06 22.09
C THR A 651 8.94 18.51 23.08
N MET A 652 8.47 17.26 22.91
CA MET A 652 7.59 16.61 23.87
C MET A 652 8.29 16.41 25.21
N LEU A 653 9.53 15.92 25.19
CA LEU A 653 10.32 15.75 26.40
C LEU A 653 10.59 17.08 27.09
N GLU A 654 10.94 18.13 26.34
CA GLU A 654 11.10 19.49 26.86
C GLU A 654 9.80 20.00 27.50
N GLY A 655 8.64 19.78 26.85
CA GLY A 655 7.34 20.13 27.40
C GLY A 655 7.01 19.40 28.71
N LEU A 656 7.31 18.10 28.80
CA LEU A 656 7.16 17.33 30.03
C LEU A 656 8.07 17.83 31.14
N VAL A 657 9.34 18.12 30.84
CA VAL A 657 10.29 18.68 31.81
C VAL A 657 9.82 20.04 32.30
N LEU A 658 9.42 20.94 31.41
CA LEU A 658 8.87 22.25 31.78
C LEU A 658 7.58 22.13 32.59
N GLY A 659 6.73 21.15 32.29
CA GLY A 659 5.53 20.85 33.07
C GLY A 659 5.87 20.39 34.49
N VAL A 660 6.86 19.51 34.63
CA VAL A 660 7.39 19.06 35.93
C VAL A 660 8.02 20.22 36.70
N GLU A 661 8.84 21.05 36.04
CA GLU A 661 9.44 22.24 36.65
C GLU A 661 8.36 23.23 37.12
N ARG A 662 7.31 23.46 36.32
CA ARG A 662 6.19 24.32 36.70
C ARG A 662 5.43 23.76 37.89
N ASN A 663 5.13 22.47 37.88
CA ASN A 663 4.45 21.80 39.00
C ASN A 663 5.31 21.82 40.28
N MET A 664 6.62 21.61 40.14
CA MET A 664 7.58 21.70 41.23
C MET A 664 7.72 23.13 41.76
N ALA A 665 7.69 24.14 40.89
CA ALA A 665 7.71 25.54 41.28
C ALA A 665 6.42 25.94 42.02
N VAL A 666 5.26 25.49 41.54
CA VAL A 666 3.97 25.69 42.23
C VAL A 666 3.99 25.00 43.59
N LEU A 667 4.46 23.76 43.67
CA LEU A 667 4.61 23.04 44.93
C LEU A 667 5.61 23.73 45.87
N GLY A 668 6.69 24.28 45.32
CA GLY A 668 7.68 25.10 46.03
C GLY A 668 7.06 26.38 46.62
N GLU A 669 6.20 27.06 45.87
CA GLU A 669 5.51 28.25 46.38
C GLU A 669 4.44 27.90 47.42
N VAL A 670 3.69 26.80 47.22
CA VAL A 670 2.72 26.29 48.21
C VAL A 670 3.43 25.89 49.51
N THR A 671 4.57 25.21 49.43
CA THR A 671 5.35 24.85 50.62
C THR A 671 5.96 26.08 51.29
N ARG A 672 6.46 27.06 50.52
CA ARG A 672 6.99 28.31 51.06
C ARG A 672 5.92 29.18 51.71
N THR A 673 4.71 29.24 51.14
CA THR A 673 3.55 29.94 51.74
C THR A 673 3.06 29.22 52.99
N SER A 674 3.00 27.89 52.97
CA SER A 674 2.70 27.08 54.15
C SER A 674 3.73 27.30 55.26
N GLN A 675 5.04 27.34 54.94
CA GLN A 675 6.10 27.62 55.90
C GLN A 675 5.99 29.04 56.51
N LYS A 676 5.68 30.05 55.69
CA LYS A 676 5.44 31.42 56.18
C LYS A 676 4.22 31.47 57.11
N SER A 677 3.14 30.77 56.77
CA SER A 677 1.95 30.65 57.62
C SER A 677 2.28 29.99 58.96
N PHE A 678 3.06 28.90 58.93
CA PHE A 678 3.48 28.20 60.15
C PHE A 678 4.37 29.07 61.06
N SER A 679 5.28 29.86 60.49
CA SER A 679 6.11 30.80 61.26
C SER A 679 5.28 31.90 61.91
N GLY A 680 4.29 32.45 61.20
CA GLY A 680 3.39 33.47 61.76
C GLY A 680 2.54 32.92 62.90
N SER A 681 1.99 31.71 62.74
CA SER A 681 1.25 31.01 63.80
C SER A 681 2.13 30.70 65.01
N PHE A 682 3.40 30.31 64.80
CA PHE A 682 4.34 30.07 65.88
C PHE A 682 4.69 31.36 66.65
N ASP A 683 4.88 32.49 65.96
CA ASP A 683 5.14 33.78 66.62
C ASP A 683 3.95 34.24 67.47
N VAL A 684 2.71 34.02 67.00
CA VAL A 684 1.50 34.31 67.78
C VAL A 684 1.41 33.39 69.00
N LEU A 685 1.65 32.09 68.83
CA LEU A 685 1.66 31.13 69.94
C LEU A 685 2.73 31.48 70.97
N LEU A 686 3.94 31.85 70.54
CA LEU A 686 5.03 32.28 71.40
C LEU A 686 4.65 33.55 72.17
N ALA A 687 4.03 34.54 71.52
CA ALA A 687 3.58 35.75 72.18
C ALA A 687 2.51 35.45 73.25
N LEU A 688 1.61 34.50 72.98
CA LEU A 688 0.59 34.07 73.94
C LEU A 688 1.21 33.34 75.14
N PHE A 689 2.14 32.41 74.92
CA PHE A 689 2.86 31.73 76.00
C PHE A 689 3.70 32.67 76.86
N VAL A 690 4.41 33.61 76.23
CA VAL A 690 5.19 34.64 76.94
C VAL A 690 4.26 35.52 77.76
N GLY A 691 3.07 35.80 77.24
CA GLY A 691 2.08 36.56 77.96
C GLY A 691 1.56 35.87 79.20
N LEU A 692 1.17 34.60 79.06
CA LEU A 692 0.76 33.77 80.18
C LEU A 692 1.87 33.64 81.23
N LEU A 693 3.11 33.40 80.80
CA LEU A 693 4.26 33.26 81.72
C LEU A 693 4.61 34.58 82.44
N ALA A 694 4.50 35.71 81.76
CA ALA A 694 4.74 37.02 82.38
C ALA A 694 3.67 37.36 83.43
N PHE A 695 2.40 37.02 83.16
CA PHE A 695 1.33 37.12 84.15
C PHE A 695 1.52 36.15 85.31
N GLU A 696 1.82 34.87 85.06
CA GLU A 696 2.10 33.90 86.12
C GLU A 696 3.31 34.30 86.99
N MET A 697 4.37 34.85 86.39
CA MET A 697 5.51 35.35 87.16
C MET A 697 5.13 36.53 88.05
N LEU A 698 4.37 37.49 87.51
CA LEU A 698 3.98 38.67 88.27
C LEU A 698 2.99 38.29 89.38
N ASP A 699 2.00 37.46 89.07
CA ASP A 699 1.04 36.92 90.05
C ASP A 699 1.78 36.19 91.17
N ARG A 700 2.77 35.36 90.85
CA ARG A 700 3.58 34.63 91.85
C ARG A 700 4.56 35.51 92.64
N ILE A 701 4.95 36.66 92.10
CA ILE A 701 5.73 37.67 92.84
C ILE A 701 4.82 38.45 93.81
N THR A 702 3.55 38.66 93.44
CA THR A 702 2.61 39.46 94.24
C THR A 702 1.74 38.68 95.21
N ASP A 703 1.55 37.38 95.01
CA ASP A 703 0.79 36.48 95.90
C ASP A 703 1.57 36.13 97.19
N GLY A 704 2.67 36.84 97.49
CA GLY A 704 3.42 36.74 98.75
C GLY A 704 4.16 35.42 99.00
N ASN A 705 3.93 34.37 98.19
CA ASN A 705 4.61 33.07 98.24
C ASN A 705 5.68 32.96 97.14
N LEU A 706 6.68 33.83 97.21
CA LEU A 706 7.83 33.80 96.31
C LEU A 706 8.59 32.46 96.48
N LEU A 707 8.64 31.66 95.41
CA LEU A 707 9.51 30.48 95.27
C LEU A 707 9.29 29.30 96.24
N GLY A 708 8.13 29.17 96.88
CA GLY A 708 7.84 28.00 97.74
C GLY A 708 8.85 27.83 98.88
N MET A 709 9.42 28.93 99.35
CA MET A 709 10.22 28.96 100.58
C MET A 709 9.28 29.17 101.77
N ASP A 710 9.28 28.20 102.69
CA ASP A 710 8.50 28.22 103.92
C ASP A 710 8.71 29.50 104.74
N GLY A 711 7.71 29.86 105.55
CA GLY A 711 7.53 31.14 106.27
C GLY A 711 8.57 31.53 107.34
N ALA A 712 9.85 31.24 107.13
CA ALA A 712 10.95 31.57 108.04
C ALA A 712 11.95 32.62 107.48
N ALA A 713 11.80 33.08 106.23
CA ALA A 713 12.69 34.08 105.60
C ALA A 713 12.05 35.47 105.39
N VAL A 714 11.18 35.90 106.31
CA VAL A 714 10.31 37.09 106.14
C VAL A 714 10.84 38.46 106.67
N PRO A 715 12.01 38.65 107.34
CA PRO A 715 12.35 40.02 107.80
C PRO A 715 12.96 40.95 106.73
N ALA A 716 13.45 40.44 105.59
CA ALA A 716 14.26 41.24 104.66
C ALA A 716 13.48 41.95 103.52
N MET A 717 12.19 41.63 103.31
CA MET A 717 11.39 42.16 102.18
C MET A 717 9.96 42.62 102.56
N GLN A 718 9.72 43.07 103.79
CA GLN A 718 8.40 43.61 104.18
C GLN A 718 8.07 44.95 103.48
N TRP A 719 9.08 45.78 103.20
CA TRP A 719 8.92 47.07 102.52
C TRP A 719 8.35 46.93 101.10
N ALA A 720 8.68 45.84 100.40
CA ALA A 720 8.17 45.57 99.06
C ALA A 720 6.70 45.14 99.11
N ASN A 721 6.31 44.33 100.11
CA ASN A 721 4.95 43.86 100.28
C ASN A 721 4.00 45.00 100.70
N GLU A 722 4.43 45.89 101.61
CA GLU A 722 3.64 47.05 102.05
C GLU A 722 3.48 48.11 100.95
N MET A 723 4.50 48.35 100.13
CA MET A 723 4.44 49.35 99.05
C MET A 723 3.68 48.86 97.80
N LEU A 724 3.81 47.60 97.40
CA LEU A 724 3.14 47.06 96.21
C LEU A 724 1.67 46.69 96.48
N ILE A 725 1.37 45.98 97.57
CA ILE A 725 0.01 45.45 97.80
C ILE A 725 -0.97 46.55 98.21
N GLN A 726 -0.58 47.48 99.10
CA GLN A 726 -1.54 48.48 99.62
C GLN A 726 -1.82 49.64 98.65
N HIS A 727 -0.90 49.97 97.72
CA HIS A 727 -1.09 51.09 96.79
C HIS A 727 -1.50 50.68 95.36
N PHE A 728 -1.10 49.51 94.86
CA PHE A 728 -1.31 49.15 93.45
C PHE A 728 -2.35 48.03 93.23
N VAL A 729 -2.47 47.07 94.14
CA VAL A 729 -3.37 45.90 93.97
C VAL A 729 -4.85 46.22 94.27
N VAL A 730 -5.12 47.23 95.09
CA VAL A 730 -6.49 47.59 95.53
C VAL A 730 -7.33 48.25 94.41
N TYR A 731 -6.68 48.87 93.42
CA TYR A 731 -7.36 49.52 92.28
C TYR A 731 -7.23 48.66 91.01
N PRO A 732 -8.29 47.94 90.60
CA PRO A 732 -8.20 46.97 89.50
C PRO A 732 -7.77 47.59 88.16
N GLY A 733 -8.08 48.87 87.90
CA GLY A 733 -7.62 49.56 86.69
C GLY A 733 -6.13 49.91 86.68
N LEU A 734 -5.54 50.18 87.84
CA LEU A 734 -4.12 50.52 87.99
C LEU A 734 -3.24 49.27 87.96
N TRP A 735 -3.74 48.19 88.55
CA TRP A 735 -3.17 46.85 88.45
C TRP A 735 -3.07 46.38 86.99
N LEU A 736 -4.14 46.50 86.22
CA LEU A 736 -4.14 46.15 84.79
C LEU A 736 -3.14 46.96 83.95
N MET A 737 -2.91 48.25 84.31
CA MET A 737 -1.90 49.07 83.63
C MET A 737 -0.46 48.64 83.97
N LEU A 738 -0.22 48.21 85.21
CA LEU A 738 1.07 47.66 85.63
C LEU A 738 1.34 46.32 84.93
N ASP A 739 0.33 45.46 84.86
CA ASP A 739 0.35 44.17 84.18
C ASP A 739 0.65 44.31 82.68
N LEU A 740 0.01 45.28 82.01
CA LEU A 740 0.29 45.58 80.59
C LEU A 740 1.69 46.16 80.38
N LEU A 741 2.19 46.97 81.31
CA LEU A 741 3.53 47.54 81.23
C LEU A 741 4.62 46.48 81.48
N TRP A 742 4.37 45.56 82.41
CA TRP A 742 5.23 44.39 82.67
C TRP A 742 5.27 43.44 81.48
N MET A 743 4.09 43.14 80.90
CA MET A 743 3.96 42.40 79.65
C MET A 743 4.79 43.00 78.52
N LEU A 744 4.73 44.32 78.36
CA LEU A 744 5.52 45.03 77.34
C LEU A 744 7.02 44.90 77.61
N LEU A 745 7.45 45.01 78.88
CA LEU A 745 8.85 44.84 79.27
C LEU A 745 9.35 43.41 79.00
N ALA A 746 8.58 42.40 79.40
CA ALA A 746 8.90 40.98 79.17
C ALA A 746 8.99 40.67 77.66
N ALA A 747 8.06 41.19 76.87
CA ALA A 747 8.08 41.05 75.42
C ALA A 747 9.30 41.72 74.77
N LEU A 748 9.73 42.90 75.26
CA LEU A 748 10.93 43.60 74.78
C LEU A 748 12.21 42.84 75.13
N LEU A 749 12.31 42.34 76.36
CA LEU A 749 13.44 41.52 76.81
C LEU A 749 13.56 40.22 76.01
N LEU A 750 12.44 39.53 75.78
CA LEU A 750 12.43 38.31 74.97
C LEU A 750 12.78 38.60 73.51
N ARG A 751 12.25 39.67 72.91
CA ARG A 751 12.65 40.10 71.56
C ARG A 751 14.15 40.41 71.48
N ALA A 752 14.72 41.02 72.51
CA ALA A 752 16.17 41.25 72.59
C ALA A 752 16.94 39.93 72.74
N ALA A 753 16.48 39.02 73.59
CA ALA A 753 17.08 37.70 73.81
C ALA A 753 17.03 36.84 72.54
N VAL A 754 15.89 36.78 71.84
CA VAL A 754 15.73 36.07 70.56
C VAL A 754 16.61 36.69 69.48
N ARG A 755 16.73 38.03 69.40
CA ARG A 755 17.67 38.69 68.48
C ARG A 755 19.13 38.35 68.80
N VAL A 756 19.49 38.23 70.08
CA VAL A 756 20.84 37.83 70.48
C VAL A 756 21.08 36.35 70.19
N ALA A 757 20.12 35.48 70.48
CA ALA A 757 20.19 34.04 70.22
C ALA A 757 20.26 33.74 68.72
N THR A 758 19.44 34.37 67.90
CA THR A 758 19.48 34.25 66.43
C THR A 758 20.79 34.81 65.85
N ARG A 759 21.35 35.89 66.40
CA ARG A 759 22.70 36.38 66.05
C ARG A 759 23.83 35.41 66.45
N ARG A 760 23.67 34.67 67.55
CA ARG A 760 24.62 33.63 67.96
C ARG A 760 24.49 32.37 67.10
N LEU A 761 23.27 31.91 66.82
CA LEU A 761 22.96 30.75 65.97
C LEU A 761 23.40 30.95 64.51
N SER A 762 23.19 32.14 63.95
CA SER A 762 23.67 32.48 62.60
C SER A 762 25.19 32.57 62.50
N ARG A 763 25.89 32.87 63.61
CA ARG A 763 27.35 32.76 63.68
C ARG A 763 27.83 31.30 63.71
N THR A 764 27.13 30.40 64.41
CA THR A 764 27.47 28.97 64.42
C THR A 764 27.11 28.25 63.12
N GLN A 765 26.03 28.61 62.43
CA GLN A 765 25.67 27.99 61.13
C GLN A 765 26.59 28.40 59.98
N ARG A 766 27.25 29.57 60.03
CA ARG A 766 28.31 29.90 59.06
C ARG A 766 29.52 28.97 59.13
N VAL A 767 29.76 28.34 60.28
CA VAL A 767 30.88 27.40 60.45
C VAL A 767 30.58 26.01 59.85
N GLY A 768 29.31 25.70 59.54
CA GLY A 768 28.91 24.38 59.03
C GLY A 768 28.88 24.21 57.51
N TYR A 769 28.94 25.28 56.72
CA TYR A 769 28.82 25.21 55.25
C TYR A 769 30.10 25.57 54.46
N GLU A 770 31.21 25.88 55.15
CA GLU A 770 32.53 26.06 54.50
C GLU A 770 33.41 24.79 54.49
N CYS A 771 32.98 23.67 55.11
CA CYS A 771 33.75 22.42 55.13
C CYS A 771 32.96 21.21 54.55
N LYS A 772 32.54 21.27 53.28
CA LYS A 772 32.22 20.05 52.49
C LYS A 772 32.15 20.24 50.97
N ALA A 773 32.96 21.16 50.42
CA ALA A 773 33.12 21.31 48.97
C ALA A 773 34.60 21.36 48.50
N SER A 774 35.55 20.95 49.34
CA SER A 774 36.94 20.78 48.95
C SER A 774 37.51 19.51 49.56
N GLY A 775 37.95 18.58 48.71
CA GLY A 775 38.73 17.42 49.11
C GLY A 775 38.16 16.08 48.66
N TYR A 776 38.15 15.80 47.36
CA TYR A 776 38.38 14.45 46.84
C TYR A 776 38.95 14.54 45.41
N TRP A 777 40.18 15.04 45.32
CA TRP A 777 41.13 14.75 44.25
C TRP A 777 42.53 14.83 44.86
N SER A 778 43.13 13.68 45.19
CA SER A 778 44.37 13.20 44.55
C SER A 778 45.10 12.13 45.38
N ARG A 779 45.38 11.01 44.70
CA ARG A 779 46.47 10.02 44.90
C ARG A 779 46.55 9.26 46.24
N ASP A 780 46.35 7.94 46.15
CA ASP A 780 47.45 7.04 46.50
C ASP A 780 47.44 5.74 45.67
N ASN A 781 48.65 5.27 45.38
CA ASN A 781 48.99 4.08 44.60
C ASN A 781 48.74 2.78 45.40
N GLY A 782 48.29 1.72 44.71
CA GLY A 782 48.69 0.35 45.09
C GLY A 782 47.72 -0.80 44.83
N LYS A 783 47.94 -1.47 43.68
CA LYS A 783 47.87 -2.93 43.43
C LYS A 783 46.53 -3.64 43.10
N HIS A 784 46.60 -4.36 41.96
CA HIS A 784 45.78 -5.48 41.43
C HIS A 784 44.32 -5.13 41.06
N GLU A 785 43.75 -5.48 39.90
CA GLU A 785 43.99 -6.56 38.94
C GLU A 785 43.37 -6.23 37.56
N ASN A 786 43.72 -7.04 36.55
CA ASN A 786 43.46 -6.90 35.11
C ASN A 786 41.97 -6.80 34.70
N TYR A 787 41.66 -6.08 33.61
CA TYR A 787 41.07 -6.62 32.35
C TYR A 787 40.99 -5.53 31.24
N ARG A 788 41.10 -5.98 29.98
CA ARG A 788 41.44 -5.24 28.74
C ARG A 788 40.25 -4.55 28.01
N LEU A 789 40.51 -3.32 27.51
CA LEU A 789 40.24 -2.74 26.15
C LEU A 789 38.78 -2.61 25.58
N PRO A 790 38.51 -1.77 24.53
CA PRO A 790 39.09 -0.47 24.13
C PRO A 790 38.10 0.65 23.62
N LYS A 791 38.60 1.91 23.67
CA LYS A 791 38.55 3.06 22.72
C LYS A 791 37.31 3.38 21.84
N SER A 792 36.86 4.65 21.90
CA SER A 792 36.86 5.71 20.83
C SER A 792 35.90 6.84 21.24
N SER A 793 35.99 8.14 20.93
CA SER A 793 37.00 9.09 20.42
C SER A 793 36.30 10.46 20.31
N HIS A 794 37.06 11.56 20.50
CA HIS A 794 36.72 12.99 20.23
C HIS A 794 35.92 13.72 21.34
N GLY A 795 36.34 14.84 21.94
CA GLY A 795 37.42 15.77 21.66
C GLY A 795 36.91 17.06 21.02
N VAL A 796 36.38 18.02 21.79
CA VAL A 796 36.37 19.45 21.44
C VAL A 796 36.50 20.31 22.70
N SER A 797 37.55 21.12 22.70
CA SER A 797 37.91 22.19 23.63
C SER A 797 37.14 23.48 23.38
N LEU A 798 36.86 24.27 24.43
CA LEU A 798 36.85 25.74 24.33
C LEU A 798 37.09 26.37 25.71
N CYS A 799 38.19 27.11 25.81
CA CYS A 799 38.59 27.87 26.98
C CYS A 799 38.56 29.37 26.63
N GLN A 800 37.90 30.13 27.51
CA GLN A 800 38.31 31.44 28.06
C GLN A 800 38.57 32.68 27.16
N CYS A 801 37.80 33.72 27.47
CA CYS A 801 38.23 34.95 28.19
C CYS A 801 37.97 36.31 27.55
N SER A 802 37.16 37.07 28.28
CA SER A 802 36.90 38.52 28.32
C SER A 802 38.12 39.45 28.19
N LYS A 803 37.91 40.61 27.54
CA LYS A 803 38.25 41.94 28.11
C LYS A 803 37.65 43.15 27.35
N ARG A 804 37.08 44.05 28.17
CA ARG A 804 37.04 45.54 28.11
C ARG A 804 36.01 46.32 27.25
N HIS A 805 35.05 46.88 27.99
CA HIS A 805 34.53 48.26 28.06
C HIS A 805 34.63 49.29 26.92
N ALA A 806 33.48 49.98 26.77
CA ALA A 806 33.21 51.39 26.44
C ALA A 806 33.16 51.78 24.94
N ASP A 807 31.97 52.09 24.41
CA ASP A 807 31.45 53.47 24.42
C ASP A 807 29.98 53.55 23.97
N ARG A 808 29.29 54.61 24.43
CA ARG A 808 27.92 55.01 24.05
C ARG A 808 27.92 55.71 22.69
N GLN A 809 26.89 55.52 21.86
CA GLN A 809 26.01 56.58 21.31
C GLN A 809 25.11 56.08 20.16
N GLY A 810 23.85 56.55 20.16
CA GLY A 810 22.90 56.61 19.02
C GLY A 810 22.27 55.26 18.63
N GLY A 811 20.96 55.07 18.50
CA GLY A 811 19.88 56.01 18.26
C GLY A 811 19.01 55.49 17.12
N VAL A 812 17.72 55.28 17.43
CA VAL A 812 16.56 55.46 16.52
C VAL A 812 16.26 54.33 15.50
N VAL A 813 15.29 53.46 15.81
CA VAL A 813 13.87 53.37 15.30
C VAL A 813 13.74 52.47 14.06
N ARG A 814 13.16 51.26 14.14
CA ARG A 814 11.73 50.83 14.22
C ARG A 814 10.97 50.88 12.87
N THR A 815 10.17 49.82 12.66
CA THR A 815 9.08 49.61 11.69
C THR A 815 9.53 49.36 10.24
N GLY A 816 9.17 48.25 9.59
CA GLY A 816 7.81 47.79 9.26
C GLY A 816 7.41 48.43 7.93
N GLY A 817 6.98 47.75 6.86
CA GLY A 817 6.75 46.35 6.55
C GLY A 817 6.50 46.23 5.04
N VAL A 818 6.02 45.06 4.62
CA VAL A 818 5.16 44.78 3.45
C VAL A 818 5.50 45.48 2.11
N ALA A 819 5.82 44.68 1.09
CA ALA A 819 5.32 44.97 -0.26
C ALA A 819 5.21 43.70 -1.12
N LYS A 820 3.97 43.39 -1.51
CA LYS A 820 3.69 42.72 -2.78
C LYS A 820 3.92 43.72 -3.92
N VAL A 821 4.69 43.35 -4.95
CA VAL A 821 4.28 43.33 -6.37
C VAL A 821 4.85 42.08 -6.99
#